data_AF-A0A2A2QSL4-F1
#
_entry.id   AF-A0A2A2QSL4-F1
#
_cell.length_a   1.000
_cell.length_b   1.000
_cell.length_c   1.000
_cell.angle_alpha   90.00
_cell.angle_beta   90.00
_cell.angle_gamma   90.00
#
_symmetry.space_group_name_H-M   'P 1'
#
loop_
_entity.id
_entity.type
_entity.pdbx_description
1 polymer ?
#
loop_
_entity_poly.entity_id
_entity_poly.type
_entity_poly.pdbx_seq_one_letter_code
_entity_poly.pdbx_strand_id
1 'polypeptide(L)'
;MKVRAAKPTLWAWMAAAGLSAAPVTDAPEAIAVVAADAVSRLSDDSFAVRQTATRELWKLGEQALPELKRAAEGIDPEAALRARELLRKIELGILPDSSPEIVGLVMRYDRGGLDERRKVIAELRQLRAWRQILKLYALEKDENALAMLESQVRGVAIEAARDCLAAETPDIAGAFTYLKMARPEPSELMAMAALHRATGTLEQELQKAKSQEGKDAHLWRYALYATAGQLKEAAAEAEQAGLELSGARLRLLDGDPLPWLKTAPVMPQTISALALPLYREFAVRRWEGKEIKPEMTRQLQRLVRVGDEDEQPKSLRLLFLTGDHEEGEKLMAANDRSAAFYYLESAERIEEALKAYGLDPEKPDYTAWASKRFRVLIEKPDDELNELSELALLGYFLERRGLTKELLEAYVAPLEELAKADQEIFIRTASRLFSGPYGTATLSTAWPVIRAAASYAGEDEVRWTQIVESLFDGYKRPDRVWTWIATVEPALNHVERLELLCRLYGRISDPKDQRSKFFDNAWALIEKAEGPERLDQLGLFIELSDLRGMKDSRNFLRGNEALAKIDPDDASENFAGYHFAGVGRWAEAAGEWMRLAKRSPNYPSFRAYAASCYRRAGDEAAAAEQERIAELMSLGQADTQLECGAAFALAGDFERATRWWWRAAIEGTGSSLVFLKSLYYLNQQAFASGDWKTAAALAEVLALQEAMSGNDDYGIPVAYEASASLRMRIDADMARAFSRLGTDRAAAIEEIKRGASIPFADLSLADYFFAPMREAGLVKLHDETFDRLWQNLVKRIARFPDCDNTRNSAAWLASRANRQLDEAEKYLEKAIEHNPRQAAYLDTMAEVHFARGNRERAVEFSARGLKEEPEDLQLVRQHERFKSGDFPPK
;
A
#
# COMPACT_ATOMS: atom_id res chain seq x y z
N MET A 1 11.61 51.38 -38.63
CA MET A 1 11.83 50.44 -39.77
C MET A 1 11.07 49.15 -39.47
N LYS A 2 10.38 48.43 -40.37
CA LYS A 2 10.24 48.45 -41.85
C LYS A 2 11.53 48.24 -42.66
N VAL A 3 11.74 46.98 -43.09
CA VAL A 3 12.35 46.42 -44.34
C VAL A 3 12.08 44.90 -44.20
N ARG A 4 11.22 44.18 -44.96
CA ARG A 4 11.17 43.85 -46.41
C ARG A 4 12.42 43.09 -46.92
N ALA A 5 12.45 41.76 -46.91
CA ALA A 5 11.73 40.80 -47.77
C ALA A 5 12.27 40.68 -49.21
N ALA A 6 12.60 39.45 -49.61
CA ALA A 6 12.75 38.97 -50.99
C ALA A 6 12.17 37.54 -51.10
N LYS A 7 11.72 37.13 -52.29
CA LYS A 7 11.09 35.83 -52.61
C LYS A 7 11.94 35.06 -53.64
N PRO A 8 11.77 33.73 -53.78
CA PRO A 8 10.76 33.09 -54.68
C PRO A 8 9.69 32.30 -53.87
N THR A 9 8.50 31.84 -54.33
CA THR A 9 7.62 31.99 -55.52
C THR A 9 8.06 31.47 -56.90
N LEU A 10 7.21 30.80 -57.72
CA LEU A 10 5.73 30.85 -57.77
C LEU A 10 5.08 29.58 -58.40
N TRP A 11 4.16 28.89 -57.67
CA TRP A 11 3.05 28.02 -58.16
C TRP A 11 3.41 26.75 -58.99
N ALA A 12 2.50 25.83 -59.36
CA ALA A 12 1.03 25.66 -59.23
C ALA A 12 0.70 24.14 -59.03
N TRP A 13 -0.49 23.64 -58.70
CA TRP A 13 -1.86 24.19 -58.44
C TRP A 13 -2.11 24.19 -56.90
N MET A 14 -3.29 24.33 -56.24
CA MET A 14 -4.76 24.22 -56.46
C MET A 14 -5.33 22.78 -56.60
N ALA A 15 -6.49 22.44 -55.99
CA ALA A 15 -7.50 23.27 -55.31
C ALA A 15 -7.90 22.75 -53.91
N ALA A 16 -8.60 23.58 -53.13
CA ALA A 16 -9.17 23.20 -51.85
C ALA A 16 -10.63 22.77 -51.97
N ALA A 17 -10.97 21.63 -51.37
CA ALA A 17 -12.22 21.42 -50.66
C ALA A 17 -11.80 21.12 -49.21
N GLY A 18 -12.36 21.76 -48.18
CA GLY A 18 -13.80 21.92 -48.02
C GLY A 18 -14.29 20.68 -47.27
N LEU A 19 -14.02 20.62 -45.96
CA LEU A 19 -14.67 19.68 -45.06
C LEU A 19 -16.15 20.05 -44.98
N SER A 20 -16.91 19.59 -45.98
CA SER A 20 -18.35 19.45 -45.85
C SER A 20 -18.62 18.58 -44.63
N ALA A 21 -19.63 18.94 -43.84
CA ALA A 21 -20.29 17.92 -43.05
C ALA A 21 -20.74 16.82 -44.03
N ALA A 22 -20.33 15.58 -43.79
CA ALA A 22 -20.93 14.45 -44.47
C ALA A 22 -22.37 14.31 -43.95
N PRO A 23 -23.38 14.07 -44.80
CA PRO A 23 -24.73 13.84 -44.34
C PRO A 23 -24.78 12.54 -43.50
N VAL A 24 -25.11 12.67 -42.22
CA VAL A 24 -25.26 11.54 -41.30
C VAL A 24 -26.70 11.02 -41.43
N THR A 25 -26.97 10.25 -42.49
CA THR A 25 -28.31 9.69 -42.76
C THR A 25 -28.31 8.25 -43.27
N ASP A 26 -27.45 7.89 -44.23
CA ASP A 26 -27.76 6.76 -45.13
C ASP A 26 -27.37 5.35 -44.61
N ALA A 27 -26.49 5.27 -43.60
CA ALA A 27 -25.95 3.98 -43.13
C ALA A 27 -27.01 3.01 -42.53
N PRO A 28 -28.00 3.45 -41.73
CA PRO A 28 -29.03 2.55 -41.21
C PRO A 28 -29.97 2.02 -42.29
N GLU A 29 -30.34 2.86 -43.28
CA GLU A 29 -31.23 2.45 -44.37
C GLU A 29 -30.57 1.42 -45.30
N ALA A 30 -29.29 1.62 -45.65
CA ALA A 30 -28.53 0.66 -46.44
C ALA A 30 -28.46 -0.73 -45.76
N ILE A 31 -28.27 -0.77 -44.44
CA ILE A 31 -28.24 -2.03 -43.66
C ILE A 31 -29.64 -2.67 -43.59
N ALA A 32 -30.70 -1.87 -43.40
CA ALA A 32 -32.07 -2.36 -43.39
C ALA A 32 -32.48 -2.98 -44.74
N VAL A 33 -32.06 -2.39 -45.87
CA VAL A 33 -32.29 -2.94 -47.22
C VAL A 33 -31.58 -4.30 -47.39
N VAL A 34 -30.32 -4.42 -46.96
CA VAL A 34 -29.58 -5.70 -47.02
C VAL A 34 -30.20 -6.77 -46.12
N ALA A 35 -30.68 -6.39 -44.93
CA ALA A 35 -31.40 -7.30 -44.04
C ALA A 35 -32.75 -7.75 -44.63
N ALA A 36 -33.51 -6.85 -45.26
CA ALA A 36 -34.79 -7.16 -45.89
C ALA A 36 -34.63 -8.07 -47.12
N ASP A 37 -33.62 -7.84 -47.97
CA ASP A 37 -33.28 -8.73 -49.09
C ASP A 37 -32.93 -10.14 -48.59
N ALA A 38 -32.03 -10.25 -47.62
CA ALA A 38 -31.66 -11.55 -47.06
C ALA A 38 -32.82 -12.24 -46.34
N VAL A 39 -33.74 -11.49 -45.71
CA VAL A 39 -35.00 -12.04 -45.16
C VAL A 39 -35.90 -12.60 -46.27
N SER A 40 -36.02 -11.94 -47.42
CA SER A 40 -36.82 -12.44 -48.55
C SER A 40 -36.28 -13.78 -49.09
N ARG A 41 -34.97 -13.99 -48.98
CA ARG A 41 -34.27 -15.23 -49.38
C ARG A 41 -34.34 -16.35 -48.32
N LEU A 42 -35.03 -16.16 -47.19
CA LEU A 42 -35.22 -17.21 -46.17
C LEU A 42 -36.25 -18.28 -46.56
N SER A 43 -37.13 -18.06 -47.53
CA SER A 43 -38.12 -19.04 -48.03
C SER A 43 -37.90 -19.47 -49.48
N ASP A 44 -36.79 -19.06 -50.11
CA ASP A 44 -36.38 -19.47 -51.47
C ASP A 44 -36.38 -21.01 -51.61
N ASP A 45 -36.86 -21.56 -52.74
CA ASP A 45 -36.92 -23.02 -52.97
C ASP A 45 -35.56 -23.72 -52.79
N SER A 46 -34.46 -23.04 -53.12
CA SER A 46 -33.10 -23.54 -53.00
C SER A 46 -32.58 -23.49 -51.56
N PHE A 47 -32.36 -24.67 -50.97
CA PHE A 47 -31.74 -24.81 -49.65
C PHE A 47 -30.40 -24.06 -49.52
N ALA A 48 -29.61 -24.01 -50.60
CA ALA A 48 -28.34 -23.30 -50.62
C ALA A 48 -28.52 -21.77 -50.54
N VAL A 49 -29.57 -21.22 -51.15
CA VAL A 49 -29.94 -19.80 -51.03
C VAL A 49 -30.42 -19.51 -49.60
N ARG A 50 -31.36 -20.32 -49.08
CA ARG A 50 -31.84 -20.18 -47.69
C ARG A 50 -30.72 -20.23 -46.66
N GLN A 51 -29.76 -21.15 -46.81
CA GLN A 51 -28.63 -21.27 -45.88
C GLN A 51 -27.59 -20.14 -46.04
N THR A 52 -27.43 -19.59 -47.24
CA THR A 52 -26.59 -18.39 -47.48
C THR A 52 -27.22 -17.16 -46.83
N ALA A 53 -28.51 -16.91 -47.08
CA ALA A 53 -29.29 -15.85 -46.43
C ALA A 53 -29.28 -15.98 -44.89
N THR A 54 -29.45 -17.20 -44.36
CA THR A 54 -29.34 -17.46 -42.92
C THR A 54 -27.97 -17.03 -42.36
N ARG A 55 -26.87 -17.29 -43.08
CA ARG A 55 -25.51 -16.89 -42.67
C ARG A 55 -25.26 -15.38 -42.80
N GLU A 56 -25.84 -14.73 -43.80
CA GLU A 56 -25.76 -13.28 -44.00
C GLU A 56 -26.47 -12.54 -42.85
N LEU A 57 -27.71 -12.92 -42.54
CA LEU A 57 -28.48 -12.36 -41.42
C LEU A 57 -27.81 -12.63 -40.06
N TRP A 58 -27.18 -13.80 -39.88
CA TRP A 58 -26.45 -14.13 -38.65
C TRP A 58 -25.18 -13.30 -38.49
N LYS A 59 -24.51 -12.92 -39.60
CA LYS A 59 -23.38 -11.97 -39.58
C LYS A 59 -23.79 -10.53 -39.30
N LEU A 60 -24.98 -10.11 -39.76
CA LEU A 60 -25.56 -8.80 -39.41
C LEU A 60 -25.95 -8.71 -37.93
N GLY A 61 -26.27 -9.86 -37.31
CA GLY A 61 -26.49 -9.96 -35.87
C GLY A 61 -27.63 -9.05 -35.40
N GLU A 62 -27.37 -8.19 -34.41
CA GLU A 62 -28.39 -7.34 -33.81
C GLU A 62 -29.04 -6.37 -34.82
N GLN A 63 -28.35 -6.01 -35.90
CA GLN A 63 -28.86 -5.17 -36.97
C GLN A 63 -29.98 -5.85 -37.78
N ALA A 64 -30.00 -7.19 -37.83
CA ALA A 64 -31.06 -7.94 -38.49
C ALA A 64 -32.31 -8.17 -37.62
N LEU A 65 -32.25 -7.91 -36.30
CA LEU A 65 -33.36 -8.19 -35.38
C LEU A 65 -34.71 -7.55 -35.76
N PRO A 66 -34.79 -6.31 -36.30
CA PRO A 66 -36.07 -5.73 -36.72
C PRO A 66 -36.75 -6.52 -37.86
N GLU A 67 -36.00 -6.89 -38.89
CA GLU A 67 -36.52 -7.64 -40.04
C GLU A 67 -36.77 -9.11 -39.69
N LEU A 68 -35.91 -9.72 -38.85
CA LEU A 68 -36.13 -11.06 -38.32
C LEU A 68 -37.39 -11.15 -37.46
N LYS A 69 -37.76 -10.10 -36.72
CA LYS A 69 -39.03 -10.05 -35.96
C LYS A 69 -40.25 -10.02 -36.88
N ARG A 70 -40.22 -9.19 -37.94
CA ARG A 70 -41.27 -9.20 -38.98
C ARG A 70 -41.38 -10.55 -39.68
N ALA A 71 -40.25 -11.19 -39.98
CA ALA A 71 -40.22 -12.50 -40.63
C ALA A 71 -40.72 -13.63 -39.71
N ALA A 72 -40.41 -13.58 -38.41
CA ALA A 72 -40.87 -14.54 -37.40
C ALA A 72 -42.40 -14.53 -37.18
N GLU A 73 -43.03 -13.38 -37.42
CA GLU A 73 -44.49 -13.17 -37.40
C GLU A 73 -45.15 -13.36 -38.78
N GLY A 74 -44.36 -13.70 -39.81
CA GLY A 74 -44.81 -13.84 -41.20
C GLY A 74 -45.66 -15.08 -41.48
N ILE A 75 -46.33 -15.05 -42.63
CA ILE A 75 -47.24 -16.12 -43.09
C ILE A 75 -46.47 -17.34 -43.62
N ASP A 76 -45.24 -17.15 -44.14
CA ASP A 76 -44.41 -18.23 -44.66
C ASP A 76 -43.79 -19.10 -43.53
N PRO A 77 -44.06 -20.41 -43.48
CA PRO A 77 -43.59 -21.25 -42.37
C PRO A 77 -42.08 -21.48 -42.31
N GLU A 78 -41.37 -21.55 -43.45
CA GLU A 78 -39.92 -21.83 -43.50
C GLU A 78 -39.12 -20.57 -43.12
N ALA A 79 -39.50 -19.41 -43.67
CA ALA A 79 -38.93 -18.13 -43.27
C ALA A 79 -39.24 -17.83 -41.81
N ALA A 80 -40.48 -18.02 -41.34
CA ALA A 80 -40.84 -17.77 -39.94
C ALA A 80 -40.16 -18.75 -38.97
N LEU A 81 -39.84 -19.97 -39.38
CA LEU A 81 -39.06 -20.93 -38.57
C LEU A 81 -37.59 -20.50 -38.47
N ARG A 82 -36.94 -20.23 -39.62
CA ARG A 82 -35.54 -19.77 -39.68
C ARG A 82 -35.34 -18.45 -38.97
N ALA A 83 -36.25 -17.51 -39.16
CA ALA A 83 -36.21 -16.21 -38.50
C ALA A 83 -36.31 -16.35 -36.98
N ARG A 84 -37.17 -17.24 -36.45
CA ARG A 84 -37.26 -17.55 -35.00
C ARG A 84 -36.02 -18.23 -34.44
N GLU A 85 -35.46 -19.22 -35.15
CA GLU A 85 -34.21 -19.87 -34.73
C GLU A 85 -33.04 -18.87 -34.67
N LEU A 86 -32.95 -18.02 -35.69
CA LEU A 86 -31.88 -17.04 -35.81
C LEU A 86 -32.05 -15.86 -34.82
N LEU A 87 -33.29 -15.41 -34.59
CA LEU A 87 -33.64 -14.50 -33.49
C LEU A 87 -33.10 -15.04 -32.16
N ARG A 88 -33.42 -16.28 -31.82
CA ARG A 88 -33.04 -16.86 -30.53
C ARG A 88 -31.53 -16.96 -30.38
N LYS A 89 -30.80 -17.28 -31.45
CA LYS A 89 -29.32 -17.27 -31.47
C LYS A 89 -28.74 -15.87 -31.26
N ILE A 90 -29.21 -14.87 -32.00
CA ILE A 90 -28.70 -13.50 -31.92
C ILE A 90 -29.04 -12.86 -30.57
N GLU A 91 -30.26 -13.06 -30.06
CA GLU A 91 -30.66 -12.58 -28.74
C GLU A 91 -29.76 -13.20 -27.65
N LEU A 92 -29.57 -14.53 -27.64
CA LEU A 92 -28.68 -15.21 -26.68
C LEU A 92 -27.17 -14.98 -26.91
N GLY A 93 -26.76 -14.13 -27.86
CA GLY A 93 -25.35 -13.80 -28.10
C GLY A 93 -24.53 -14.92 -28.78
N ILE A 94 -25.20 -15.91 -29.39
CA ILE A 94 -24.57 -16.98 -30.16
C ILE A 94 -24.15 -16.43 -31.53
N LEU A 95 -22.83 -16.36 -31.76
CA LEU A 95 -22.22 -15.84 -33.00
C LEU A 95 -22.07 -16.94 -34.07
N PRO A 96 -21.93 -16.60 -35.36
CA PRO A 96 -21.72 -17.58 -36.45
C PRO A 96 -20.51 -18.51 -36.29
N ASP A 97 -19.56 -18.12 -35.45
CA ASP A 97 -18.27 -18.76 -35.16
C ASP A 97 -18.16 -19.26 -33.70
N SER A 98 -19.23 -19.17 -32.90
CA SER A 98 -19.25 -19.69 -31.52
C SER A 98 -19.05 -21.21 -31.50
N SER A 99 -18.16 -21.69 -30.62
CA SER A 99 -17.86 -23.13 -30.51
C SER A 99 -19.11 -23.93 -30.08
N PRO A 100 -19.20 -25.23 -30.45
CA PRO A 100 -20.31 -26.09 -30.00
C PRO A 100 -20.44 -26.15 -28.47
N GLU A 101 -19.34 -25.98 -27.75
CA GLU A 101 -19.27 -25.89 -26.29
C GLU A 101 -19.91 -24.59 -25.77
N ILE A 102 -19.52 -23.42 -26.30
CA ILE A 102 -20.13 -22.13 -25.94
C ILE A 102 -21.63 -22.13 -26.27
N VAL A 103 -22.03 -22.70 -27.42
CA VAL A 103 -23.45 -22.87 -27.77
C VAL A 103 -24.16 -23.80 -26.78
N GLY A 104 -23.55 -24.91 -26.39
CA GLY A 104 -24.08 -25.82 -25.37
C GLY A 104 -24.25 -25.16 -23.99
N LEU A 105 -23.27 -24.34 -23.58
CA LEU A 105 -23.31 -23.55 -22.35
C LEU A 105 -24.44 -22.51 -22.39
N VAL A 106 -24.51 -21.68 -23.42
CA VAL A 106 -25.57 -20.68 -23.58
C VAL A 106 -26.97 -21.33 -23.57
N MET A 107 -27.13 -22.49 -24.20
CA MET A 107 -28.39 -23.24 -24.16
C MET A 107 -28.67 -23.96 -22.81
N ARG A 108 -27.64 -24.23 -21.99
CA ARG A 108 -27.79 -24.65 -20.58
C ARG A 108 -28.25 -23.48 -19.70
N TYR A 109 -27.69 -22.27 -19.88
CA TYR A 109 -28.14 -21.07 -19.17
C TYR A 109 -29.64 -20.82 -19.41
N ASP A 110 -30.03 -20.78 -20.69
CA ASP A 110 -31.39 -20.45 -21.13
C ASP A 110 -32.47 -21.40 -20.57
N ARG A 111 -32.10 -22.67 -20.36
CA ARG A 111 -32.99 -23.72 -19.83
C ARG A 111 -32.81 -23.98 -18.34
N GLY A 112 -31.77 -23.41 -17.73
CA GLY A 112 -31.35 -23.67 -16.36
C GLY A 112 -32.05 -22.79 -15.33
N GLY A 113 -32.20 -23.33 -14.12
CA GLY A 113 -32.48 -22.55 -12.91
C GLY A 113 -31.23 -21.85 -12.36
N LEU A 114 -31.38 -21.12 -11.26
CA LEU A 114 -30.36 -20.27 -10.65
C LEU A 114 -28.97 -20.94 -10.52
N ASP A 115 -28.84 -22.04 -9.78
CA ASP A 115 -27.55 -22.72 -9.59
C ASP A 115 -26.88 -23.16 -10.91
N GLU A 116 -27.67 -23.48 -11.94
CA GLU A 116 -27.14 -23.88 -13.25
C GLU A 116 -26.66 -22.67 -14.06
N ARG A 117 -27.37 -21.54 -14.00
CA ARG A 117 -26.92 -20.25 -14.56
C ARG A 117 -25.59 -19.81 -13.94
N ARG A 118 -25.44 -19.95 -12.61
CA ARG A 118 -24.20 -19.63 -11.87
C ARG A 118 -23.01 -20.50 -12.28
N LYS A 119 -23.23 -21.80 -12.54
CA LYS A 119 -22.18 -22.68 -13.09
C LYS A 119 -21.81 -22.27 -14.51
N VAL A 120 -22.80 -22.08 -15.38
CA VAL A 120 -22.56 -21.73 -16.78
C VAL A 120 -21.81 -20.40 -16.92
N ILE A 121 -22.09 -19.38 -16.10
CA ILE A 121 -21.32 -18.13 -16.12
C ILE A 121 -19.87 -18.34 -15.69
N ALA A 122 -19.60 -19.22 -14.71
CA ALA A 122 -18.23 -19.60 -14.36
C ALA A 122 -17.52 -20.40 -15.46
N GLU A 123 -18.20 -21.36 -16.09
CA GLU A 123 -17.69 -22.14 -17.23
C GLU A 123 -17.39 -21.23 -18.44
N LEU A 124 -18.28 -20.29 -18.76
CA LEU A 124 -18.06 -19.27 -19.79
C LEU A 124 -16.89 -18.33 -19.44
N ARG A 125 -16.68 -17.98 -18.16
CA ARG A 125 -15.57 -17.12 -17.71
C ARG A 125 -14.22 -17.84 -17.86
N GLN A 126 -14.16 -19.15 -17.60
CA GLN A 126 -12.98 -19.98 -17.89
C GLN A 126 -12.67 -20.02 -19.39
N LEU A 127 -13.69 -20.10 -20.26
CA LEU A 127 -13.55 -20.04 -21.72
C LEU A 127 -13.35 -18.63 -22.29
N ARG A 128 -13.26 -17.58 -21.46
CA ARG A 128 -13.17 -16.15 -21.86
C ARG A 128 -14.30 -15.72 -22.81
N ALA A 129 -15.49 -16.32 -22.68
CA ALA A 129 -16.66 -16.06 -23.51
C ALA A 129 -17.39 -14.76 -23.08
N TRP A 130 -16.64 -13.66 -23.00
CA TRP A 130 -17.04 -12.38 -22.43
C TRP A 130 -18.32 -11.83 -23.04
N ARG A 131 -18.45 -11.91 -24.37
CA ARG A 131 -19.62 -11.41 -25.10
C ARG A 131 -20.89 -12.13 -24.68
N GLN A 132 -20.83 -13.44 -24.47
CA GLN A 132 -21.97 -14.26 -24.06
C GLN A 132 -22.35 -13.99 -22.60
N ILE A 133 -21.37 -13.87 -21.70
CA ILE A 133 -21.60 -13.51 -20.28
C ILE A 133 -22.34 -12.18 -20.19
N LEU A 134 -21.81 -11.13 -20.85
CA LEU A 134 -22.40 -9.80 -20.82
C LEU A 134 -23.79 -9.79 -21.49
N LYS A 135 -23.98 -10.48 -22.61
CA LYS A 135 -25.28 -10.55 -23.30
C LYS A 135 -26.34 -11.27 -22.47
N LEU A 136 -26.00 -12.40 -21.84
CA LEU A 136 -26.91 -13.15 -20.97
C LEU A 136 -27.30 -12.33 -19.74
N TYR A 137 -26.32 -11.70 -19.06
CA TYR A 137 -26.59 -10.85 -17.90
C TYR A 137 -27.36 -9.56 -18.26
N ALA A 138 -27.12 -8.97 -19.43
CA ALA A 138 -27.91 -7.84 -19.93
C ALA A 138 -29.38 -8.23 -20.21
N LEU A 139 -29.63 -9.46 -20.67
CA LEU A 139 -30.98 -9.98 -20.92
C LEU A 139 -31.69 -10.57 -19.68
N GLU A 140 -30.96 -10.85 -18.61
CA GLU A 140 -31.52 -11.43 -17.38
C GLU A 140 -32.49 -10.48 -16.68
N LYS A 141 -33.61 -11.04 -16.23
CA LYS A 141 -34.76 -10.30 -15.63
C LYS A 141 -35.19 -10.84 -14.27
N ASP A 142 -34.75 -12.02 -13.88
CA ASP A 142 -34.95 -12.50 -12.51
C ASP A 142 -33.97 -11.77 -11.58
N GLU A 143 -34.50 -10.98 -10.64
CA GLU A 143 -33.71 -10.20 -9.67
C GLU A 143 -32.83 -11.11 -8.80
N ASN A 144 -33.26 -12.33 -8.51
CA ASN A 144 -32.48 -13.33 -7.77
C ASN A 144 -31.31 -13.86 -8.61
N ALA A 145 -31.55 -14.05 -9.92
CA ALA A 145 -30.49 -14.43 -10.86
C ALA A 145 -29.46 -13.30 -11.00
N LEU A 146 -29.91 -12.04 -11.12
CA LEU A 146 -29.04 -10.88 -11.18
C LEU A 146 -28.17 -10.75 -9.94
N ALA A 147 -28.76 -10.71 -8.74
CA ALA A 147 -28.02 -10.57 -7.48
C ALA A 147 -27.03 -11.72 -7.24
N MET A 148 -27.40 -12.96 -7.57
CA MET A 148 -26.50 -14.12 -7.45
C MET A 148 -25.35 -14.08 -8.47
N LEU A 149 -25.61 -13.66 -9.71
CA LEU A 149 -24.61 -13.60 -10.78
C LEU A 149 -23.72 -12.36 -10.72
N GLU A 150 -24.13 -11.30 -10.04
CA GLU A 150 -23.44 -10.00 -10.01
C GLU A 150 -21.95 -10.17 -9.66
N SER A 151 -21.64 -10.95 -8.62
CA SER A 151 -20.26 -11.26 -8.19
C SER A 151 -19.40 -11.96 -9.25
N GLN A 152 -20.00 -12.68 -10.19
CA GLN A 152 -19.32 -13.39 -11.28
C GLN A 152 -19.25 -12.58 -12.58
N VAL A 153 -20.09 -11.55 -12.74
CA VAL A 153 -20.18 -10.73 -13.96
C VAL A 153 -19.52 -9.35 -13.80
N ARG A 154 -19.48 -8.80 -12.57
CA ARG A 154 -18.77 -7.55 -12.25
C ARG A 154 -17.33 -7.60 -12.76
N GLY A 155 -16.90 -6.56 -13.47
CA GLY A 155 -15.57 -6.46 -14.06
C GLY A 155 -15.35 -7.23 -15.37
N VAL A 156 -16.26 -8.09 -15.82
CA VAL A 156 -16.07 -8.88 -17.07
C VAL A 156 -15.93 -7.99 -18.31
N ALA A 157 -16.62 -6.84 -18.36
CA ALA A 157 -16.45 -5.88 -19.45
C ALA A 157 -15.08 -5.18 -19.43
N ILE A 158 -14.47 -5.01 -18.25
CA ILE A 158 -13.15 -4.42 -18.04
C ILE A 158 -12.06 -5.46 -18.36
N GLU A 159 -12.25 -6.74 -18.02
CA GLU A 159 -11.41 -7.86 -18.47
C GLU A 159 -11.43 -7.99 -19.99
N ALA A 160 -12.61 -7.99 -20.61
CA ALA A 160 -12.77 -8.08 -22.06
C ALA A 160 -12.17 -6.86 -22.81
N ALA A 161 -12.30 -5.66 -22.23
CA ALA A 161 -11.62 -4.48 -22.75
C ALA A 161 -10.10 -4.57 -22.61
N ARG A 162 -9.58 -5.09 -21.48
CA ARG A 162 -8.15 -5.36 -21.32
C ARG A 162 -7.64 -6.40 -22.33
N ASP A 163 -8.40 -7.46 -22.62
CA ASP A 163 -8.05 -8.45 -23.66
C ASP A 163 -7.89 -7.80 -25.05
N CYS A 164 -8.83 -6.94 -25.45
CA CYS A 164 -8.74 -6.17 -26.69
C CYS A 164 -7.51 -5.25 -26.73
N LEU A 165 -7.16 -4.61 -25.60
CA LEU A 165 -6.06 -3.65 -25.52
C LEU A 165 -4.68 -4.30 -25.30
N ALA A 166 -4.65 -5.56 -24.86
CA ALA A 166 -3.44 -6.36 -24.63
C ALA A 166 -2.90 -7.05 -25.90
N ALA A 167 -3.68 -7.07 -26.98
CA ALA A 167 -3.30 -7.66 -28.26
C ALA A 167 -2.11 -6.93 -28.91
N GLU A 168 -1.37 -7.61 -29.79
CA GLU A 168 -0.21 -7.04 -30.52
C GLU A 168 -0.55 -5.76 -31.29
N THR A 169 -1.80 -5.62 -31.72
CA THR A 169 -2.41 -4.35 -32.17
C THR A 169 -3.64 -4.09 -31.31
N PRO A 170 -3.62 -3.11 -30.38
CA PRO A 170 -4.72 -2.86 -29.45
C PRO A 170 -6.04 -2.50 -30.15
N ASP A 171 -7.08 -3.30 -29.95
CA ASP A 171 -8.43 -3.07 -30.47
C ASP A 171 -9.23 -2.12 -29.56
N ILE A 172 -8.97 -0.83 -29.72
CA ILE A 172 -9.67 0.25 -29.03
C ILE A 172 -11.19 0.21 -29.31
N ALA A 173 -11.62 -0.24 -30.50
CA ALA A 173 -13.03 -0.27 -30.88
C ALA A 173 -13.78 -1.44 -30.19
N GLY A 174 -13.16 -2.63 -30.14
CA GLY A 174 -13.64 -3.77 -29.35
C GLY A 174 -13.68 -3.46 -27.85
N ALA A 175 -12.67 -2.77 -27.32
CA ALA A 175 -12.67 -2.33 -25.92
C ALA A 175 -13.85 -1.40 -25.59
N PHE A 176 -14.09 -0.37 -26.42
CA PHE A 176 -15.30 0.45 -26.29
C PHE A 176 -16.60 -0.34 -26.47
N THR A 177 -16.61 -1.39 -27.30
CA THR A 177 -17.79 -2.23 -27.52
C THR A 177 -18.11 -3.06 -26.29
N TYR A 178 -17.12 -3.70 -25.66
CA TYR A 178 -17.33 -4.49 -24.44
C TYR A 178 -17.79 -3.64 -23.26
N LEU A 179 -17.19 -2.46 -23.05
CA LEU A 179 -17.63 -1.54 -21.98
C LEU A 179 -19.07 -1.06 -22.18
N LYS A 180 -19.52 -0.89 -23.44
CA LYS A 180 -20.91 -0.54 -23.79
C LYS A 180 -21.90 -1.71 -23.77
N MET A 181 -21.41 -2.95 -23.63
CA MET A 181 -22.26 -4.14 -23.44
C MET A 181 -22.60 -4.42 -21.97
N ALA A 182 -21.93 -3.76 -21.03
CA ALA A 182 -22.26 -3.84 -19.62
C ALA A 182 -23.57 -3.07 -19.30
N ARG A 183 -24.14 -3.33 -18.12
CA ARG A 183 -25.10 -2.40 -17.51
C ARG A 183 -24.33 -1.14 -17.07
N PRO A 184 -24.95 0.06 -17.06
CA PRO A 184 -24.27 1.33 -16.79
C PRO A 184 -23.91 1.47 -15.30
N GLU A 185 -22.85 0.79 -14.89
CA GLU A 185 -22.30 0.83 -13.54
C GLU A 185 -21.13 1.84 -13.42
N PRO A 186 -20.87 2.38 -12.22
CA PRO A 186 -19.81 3.38 -12.04
C PRO A 186 -18.43 2.94 -12.54
N SER A 187 -18.04 1.69 -12.30
CA SER A 187 -16.72 1.13 -12.65
C SER A 187 -16.51 1.02 -14.16
N GLU A 188 -17.49 0.48 -14.87
CA GLU A 188 -17.48 0.27 -16.31
C GLU A 188 -17.58 1.62 -17.07
N LEU A 189 -18.31 2.60 -16.53
CA LEU A 189 -18.32 3.96 -17.04
C LEU A 189 -16.99 4.68 -16.76
N MET A 190 -16.39 4.52 -15.58
CA MET A 190 -15.05 5.07 -15.30
C MET A 190 -13.99 4.47 -16.23
N ALA A 191 -14.08 3.17 -16.52
CA ALA A 191 -13.23 2.51 -17.52
C ALA A 191 -13.41 3.09 -18.93
N MET A 192 -14.65 3.38 -19.34
CA MET A 192 -14.93 3.99 -20.64
C MET A 192 -14.42 5.44 -20.71
N ALA A 193 -14.56 6.22 -19.64
CA ALA A 193 -14.01 7.57 -19.55
C ALA A 193 -12.47 7.55 -19.56
N ALA A 194 -11.83 6.66 -18.79
CA ALA A 194 -10.37 6.48 -18.81
C ALA A 194 -9.84 6.06 -20.19
N LEU A 195 -10.58 5.22 -20.94
CA LEU A 195 -10.24 4.91 -22.33
C LEU A 195 -10.40 6.13 -23.26
N HIS A 196 -11.42 6.98 -23.03
CA HIS A 196 -11.53 8.27 -23.72
C HIS A 196 -10.37 9.24 -23.38
N ARG A 197 -9.82 9.21 -22.16
CA ARG A 197 -8.58 9.93 -21.81
C ARG A 197 -7.38 9.38 -22.55
N ALA A 198 -7.13 8.07 -22.44
CA ALA A 198 -5.97 7.40 -23.06
C ALA A 198 -5.93 7.51 -24.59
N THR A 199 -7.09 7.75 -25.22
CA THR A 199 -7.24 7.95 -26.67
C THR A 199 -7.36 9.43 -27.09
N GLY A 200 -7.28 10.39 -26.15
CA GLY A 200 -7.36 11.82 -26.43
C GLY A 200 -8.74 12.34 -26.86
N THR A 201 -9.81 11.57 -26.60
CA THR A 201 -11.19 11.89 -27.02
C THR A 201 -12.09 12.43 -25.90
N LEU A 202 -11.60 12.47 -24.65
CA LEU A 202 -12.35 12.84 -23.44
C LEU A 202 -13.15 14.14 -23.55
N GLU A 203 -12.55 15.26 -23.97
CA GLU A 203 -13.25 16.56 -24.05
C GLU A 203 -14.36 16.55 -25.11
N GLN A 204 -14.18 15.80 -26.21
CA GLN A 204 -15.21 15.67 -27.23
C GLN A 204 -16.43 14.91 -26.68
N GLU A 205 -16.21 13.92 -25.82
CA GLU A 205 -17.28 13.15 -25.19
C GLU A 205 -17.94 13.93 -24.05
N LEU A 206 -17.15 14.66 -23.24
CA LEU A 206 -17.63 15.61 -22.25
C LEU A 206 -18.59 16.63 -22.86
N GLN A 207 -18.26 17.16 -24.04
CA GLN A 207 -19.13 18.12 -24.73
C GLN A 207 -20.43 17.51 -25.27
N LYS A 208 -20.47 16.20 -25.58
CA LYS A 208 -21.72 15.48 -25.94
C LYS A 208 -22.59 15.18 -24.71
N ALA A 209 -21.97 14.80 -23.60
CA ALA A 209 -22.68 14.42 -22.38
C ALA A 209 -23.43 15.59 -21.71
N LYS A 210 -23.02 16.85 -21.98
CA LYS A 210 -23.67 18.07 -21.48
C LYS A 210 -25.12 18.27 -21.93
N SER A 211 -25.57 17.64 -23.03
CA SER A 211 -26.95 17.75 -23.53
C SER A 211 -27.81 16.50 -23.28
N GLN A 212 -27.40 15.64 -22.35
CA GLN A 212 -28.10 14.41 -21.98
C GLN A 212 -28.80 14.59 -20.62
N GLU A 213 -30.02 14.10 -20.47
CA GLU A 213 -30.83 14.25 -19.25
C GLU A 213 -31.09 12.89 -18.56
N GLY A 214 -31.45 12.92 -17.27
CA GLY A 214 -31.74 11.73 -16.48
C GLY A 214 -30.54 11.16 -15.71
N LYS A 215 -30.82 10.17 -14.85
CA LYS A 215 -29.84 9.61 -13.88
C LYS A 215 -28.58 9.09 -14.55
N ASP A 216 -28.73 8.33 -15.64
CA ASP A 216 -27.62 7.71 -16.36
C ASP A 216 -26.71 8.76 -17.03
N ALA A 217 -27.27 9.91 -17.42
CA ALA A 217 -26.52 11.04 -17.95
C ALA A 217 -25.70 11.77 -16.87
N HIS A 218 -26.25 11.92 -15.65
CA HIS A 218 -25.49 12.39 -14.48
C HIS A 218 -24.35 11.41 -14.15
N LEU A 219 -24.64 10.10 -14.14
CA LEU A 219 -23.64 9.06 -13.89
C LEU A 219 -22.52 9.07 -14.93
N TRP A 220 -22.84 9.27 -16.22
CA TRP A 220 -21.84 9.38 -17.28
C TRP A 220 -20.99 10.66 -17.15
N ARG A 221 -21.61 11.80 -16.84
CA ARG A 221 -20.87 13.05 -16.59
C ARG A 221 -19.98 12.98 -15.36
N TYR A 222 -20.40 12.32 -14.27
CA TYR A 222 -19.54 12.02 -13.12
C TYR A 222 -18.23 11.33 -13.55
N ALA A 223 -18.33 10.23 -14.31
CA ALA A 223 -17.16 9.49 -14.77
C ALA A 223 -16.23 10.34 -15.67
N LEU A 224 -16.82 11.12 -16.59
CA LEU A 224 -16.06 12.01 -17.49
C LEU A 224 -15.37 13.16 -16.74
N TYR A 225 -16.07 13.89 -15.86
CA TYR A 225 -15.50 14.98 -15.07
C TYR A 225 -14.44 14.46 -14.08
N ALA A 226 -14.66 13.32 -13.44
CA ALA A 226 -13.69 12.69 -12.55
C ALA A 226 -12.40 12.34 -13.32
N THR A 227 -12.53 11.66 -14.46
CA THR A 227 -11.41 11.32 -15.36
C THR A 227 -10.65 12.57 -15.85
N ALA A 228 -11.34 13.71 -15.99
CA ALA A 228 -10.79 15.00 -16.37
C ALA A 228 -10.18 15.82 -15.19
N GLY A 229 -10.28 15.33 -13.95
CA GLY A 229 -9.82 16.03 -12.75
C GLY A 229 -10.72 17.18 -12.29
N GLN A 230 -11.93 17.32 -12.84
CA GLN A 230 -12.88 18.40 -12.52
C GLN A 230 -13.72 17.99 -11.29
N LEU A 231 -13.09 18.04 -10.10
CA LEU A 231 -13.59 17.43 -8.87
C LEU A 231 -14.96 17.95 -8.42
N LYS A 232 -15.27 19.24 -8.63
CA LYS A 232 -16.51 19.88 -8.14
C LYS A 232 -17.70 19.50 -9.00
N GLU A 233 -17.49 19.54 -10.31
CA GLU A 233 -18.40 19.12 -11.35
C GLU A 233 -18.69 17.62 -11.21
N ALA A 234 -17.64 16.81 -11.04
CA ALA A 234 -17.76 15.38 -10.78
C ALA A 234 -18.52 15.07 -9.47
N ALA A 235 -18.27 15.82 -8.39
CA ALA A 235 -18.97 15.62 -7.12
C ALA A 235 -20.46 15.96 -7.23
N ALA A 236 -20.81 17.07 -7.90
CA ALA A 236 -22.19 17.46 -8.11
C ALA A 236 -22.95 16.46 -8.99
N GLU A 237 -22.35 15.96 -10.06
CA GLU A 237 -22.96 14.95 -10.93
C GLU A 237 -23.08 13.57 -10.22
N ALA A 238 -22.13 13.22 -9.35
CA ALA A 238 -22.25 12.04 -8.48
C ALA A 238 -23.44 12.16 -7.52
N GLU A 239 -23.64 13.33 -6.91
CA GLU A 239 -24.78 13.60 -6.03
C GLU A 239 -26.11 13.54 -6.79
N GLN A 240 -26.20 14.12 -8.00
CA GLN A 240 -27.40 13.98 -8.85
C GLN A 240 -27.62 12.53 -9.36
N ALA A 241 -26.56 11.73 -9.47
CA ALA A 241 -26.65 10.31 -9.78
C ALA A 241 -27.01 9.42 -8.56
N GLY A 242 -27.16 9.97 -7.35
CA GLY A 242 -27.39 9.20 -6.13
C GLY A 242 -26.17 8.36 -5.71
N LEU A 243 -24.98 8.95 -5.80
CA LEU A 243 -23.70 8.39 -5.36
C LEU A 243 -23.04 9.33 -4.32
N GLU A 244 -23.72 9.58 -3.21
CA GLU A 244 -23.33 10.56 -2.19
C GLU A 244 -21.93 10.30 -1.62
N LEU A 245 -21.53 9.02 -1.47
CA LEU A 245 -20.18 8.65 -1.05
C LEU A 245 -19.11 9.02 -2.10
N SER A 246 -19.43 8.99 -3.39
CA SER A 246 -18.52 9.46 -4.44
C SER A 246 -18.46 10.99 -4.51
N GLY A 247 -19.58 11.68 -4.31
CA GLY A 247 -19.59 13.14 -4.12
C GLY A 247 -18.71 13.55 -2.93
N ALA A 248 -18.88 12.88 -1.79
CA ALA A 248 -18.10 13.11 -0.58
C ALA A 248 -16.60 12.82 -0.78
N ARG A 249 -16.24 11.75 -1.51
CA ARG A 249 -14.85 11.42 -1.87
C ARG A 249 -14.19 12.53 -2.69
N LEU A 250 -14.89 13.05 -3.69
CA LEU A 250 -14.36 14.07 -4.58
C LEU A 250 -14.26 15.45 -3.91
N ARG A 251 -15.19 15.78 -2.99
CA ARG A 251 -15.09 16.99 -2.14
C ARG A 251 -13.91 16.92 -1.17
N LEU A 252 -13.64 15.77 -0.58
CA LEU A 252 -12.43 15.53 0.23
C LEU A 252 -11.15 15.83 -0.57
N LEU A 253 -11.09 15.39 -1.83
CA LEU A 253 -9.93 15.61 -2.71
C LEU A 253 -9.82 17.07 -3.21
N ASP A 254 -10.90 17.85 -3.21
CA ASP A 254 -10.81 19.33 -3.35
C ASP A 254 -10.43 20.01 -2.03
N GLY A 255 -10.37 19.29 -0.90
CA GLY A 255 -10.01 19.82 0.41
C GLY A 255 -11.19 20.25 1.28
N ASP A 256 -12.38 19.65 1.11
CA ASP A 256 -13.50 19.70 2.06
C ASP A 256 -13.83 18.28 2.59
N PRO A 257 -13.36 17.91 3.79
CA PRO A 257 -13.62 16.60 4.37
C PRO A 257 -15.02 16.48 4.99
N LEU A 258 -15.77 17.59 5.20
CA LEU A 258 -17.02 17.56 5.96
C LEU A 258 -18.09 16.58 5.45
N PRO A 259 -18.29 16.41 4.14
CA PRO A 259 -19.21 15.39 3.63
C PRO A 259 -18.76 13.99 4.06
N TRP A 260 -17.48 13.65 3.84
CA TRP A 260 -16.93 12.33 4.17
C TRP A 260 -16.96 12.05 5.68
N LEU A 261 -16.59 13.03 6.52
CA LEU A 261 -16.65 12.90 7.98
C LEU A 261 -18.07 12.61 8.50
N LYS A 262 -19.10 13.03 7.75
CA LYS A 262 -20.52 12.82 8.08
C LYS A 262 -21.05 11.51 7.48
N THR A 263 -20.68 11.15 6.25
CA THR A 263 -21.28 10.02 5.51
C THR A 263 -20.45 8.74 5.47
N ALA A 264 -19.17 8.74 5.84
CA ALA A 264 -18.29 7.58 5.70
C ALA A 264 -18.91 6.31 6.33
N PRO A 265 -18.85 5.15 5.66
CA PRO A 265 -19.39 3.90 6.19
C PRO A 265 -18.66 3.48 7.47
N VAL A 266 -19.37 2.76 8.35
CA VAL A 266 -18.83 2.17 9.58
C VAL A 266 -18.76 0.65 9.37
N MET A 267 -17.61 0.03 9.63
CA MET A 267 -17.47 -1.43 9.58
C MET A 267 -17.99 -2.02 10.91
N PRO A 268 -19.10 -2.80 10.94
CA PRO A 268 -19.83 -3.03 12.21
C PRO A 268 -19.16 -3.94 13.25
N GLN A 269 -17.99 -4.51 12.97
CA GLN A 269 -17.43 -5.65 13.72
C GLN A 269 -16.30 -5.26 14.71
N THR A 270 -15.70 -4.07 14.57
CA THR A 270 -14.39 -3.76 15.20
C THR A 270 -14.31 -2.40 15.90
N ILE A 271 -15.41 -1.64 15.96
CA ILE A 271 -15.40 -0.23 16.36
C ILE A 271 -16.41 0.03 17.49
N SER A 272 -16.02 0.83 18.48
CA SER A 272 -16.93 1.29 19.54
C SER A 272 -18.16 2.00 18.96
N ALA A 273 -19.33 1.41 19.19
CA ALA A 273 -20.62 1.98 18.81
C ALA A 273 -21.00 3.22 19.63
N LEU A 274 -20.39 3.42 20.81
CA LEU A 274 -20.69 4.52 21.72
C LEU A 274 -19.74 5.71 21.52
N ALA A 275 -18.47 5.45 21.26
CA ALA A 275 -17.43 6.47 21.14
C ALA A 275 -17.29 7.03 19.72
N LEU A 276 -17.45 6.21 18.67
CA LEU A 276 -17.31 6.69 17.28
C LEU A 276 -18.28 7.83 16.93
N PRO A 277 -19.57 7.83 17.35
CA PRO A 277 -20.46 8.96 17.11
C PRO A 277 -19.98 10.26 17.79
N LEU A 278 -19.40 10.16 18.99
CA LEU A 278 -18.82 11.30 19.72
C LEU A 278 -17.59 11.84 18.99
N TYR A 279 -16.72 10.95 18.49
CA TYR A 279 -15.55 11.36 17.69
C TYR A 279 -15.96 11.98 16.35
N ARG A 280 -17.01 11.47 15.68
CA ARG A 280 -17.54 12.08 14.46
C ARG A 280 -18.11 13.47 14.69
N GLU A 281 -18.90 13.71 15.77
CA GLU A 281 -19.31 15.07 16.11
C GLU A 281 -18.10 15.95 16.48
N PHE A 282 -17.07 15.38 17.14
CA PHE A 282 -15.83 16.11 17.47
C PHE A 282 -15.11 16.60 16.21
N ALA A 283 -14.76 15.69 15.28
CA ALA A 283 -14.03 16.02 14.06
C ALA A 283 -14.78 17.05 13.19
N VAL A 284 -16.10 16.86 13.02
CA VAL A 284 -16.97 17.81 12.31
C VAL A 284 -16.96 19.20 12.98
N ARG A 285 -17.14 19.28 14.31
CA ARG A 285 -17.07 20.57 15.03
C ARG A 285 -15.70 21.22 14.92
N ARG A 286 -14.64 20.42 15.07
CA ARG A 286 -13.24 20.86 15.04
C ARG A 286 -12.90 21.49 13.70
N TRP A 287 -13.29 20.85 12.60
CA TRP A 287 -13.13 21.38 11.25
C TRP A 287 -13.99 22.63 11.02
N GLU A 288 -15.27 22.61 11.43
CA GLU A 288 -16.19 23.75 11.34
C GLU A 288 -15.83 24.93 12.27
N GLY A 289 -14.75 24.83 13.07
CA GLY A 289 -14.32 25.87 14.01
C GLY A 289 -15.27 26.10 15.19
N LYS A 290 -16.18 25.15 15.45
CA LYS A 290 -17.22 25.24 16.47
C LYS A 290 -16.70 24.76 17.83
N GLU A 291 -17.30 25.28 18.90
CA GLU A 291 -17.02 24.82 20.26
C GLU A 291 -17.26 23.31 20.40
N ILE A 292 -16.26 22.61 20.94
CA ILE A 292 -16.38 21.21 21.37
C ILE A 292 -17.13 21.20 22.70
N LYS A 293 -18.29 20.52 22.76
CA LYS A 293 -19.06 20.43 24.01
C LYS A 293 -18.22 19.69 25.06
N PRO A 294 -17.98 20.25 26.27
CA PRO A 294 -17.25 19.53 27.33
C PRO A 294 -17.89 18.19 27.74
N GLU A 295 -19.19 18.02 27.45
CA GLU A 295 -19.91 16.76 27.69
C GLU A 295 -19.45 15.62 26.77
N MET A 296 -19.02 15.90 25.54
CA MET A 296 -18.53 14.86 24.61
C MET A 296 -17.24 14.23 25.13
N THR A 297 -16.29 15.07 25.57
CA THR A 297 -15.03 14.61 26.18
C THR A 297 -15.30 13.85 27.48
N ARG A 298 -16.20 14.33 28.35
CA ARG A 298 -16.61 13.59 29.56
C ARG A 298 -17.23 12.22 29.25
N GLN A 299 -17.96 12.08 28.15
CA GLN A 299 -18.54 10.80 27.74
C GLN A 299 -17.47 9.82 27.24
N LEU A 300 -16.51 10.27 26.43
CA LEU A 300 -15.33 9.47 26.07
C LEU A 300 -14.52 9.05 27.31
N GLN A 301 -14.15 10.01 28.16
CA GLN A 301 -13.45 9.75 29.44
C GLN A 301 -14.24 8.78 30.34
N ARG A 302 -15.58 8.82 30.32
CA ARG A 302 -16.42 7.87 31.06
C ARG A 302 -16.36 6.47 30.46
N LEU A 303 -16.43 6.30 29.15
CA LEU A 303 -16.35 4.99 28.51
C LEU A 303 -15.00 4.30 28.80
N VAL A 304 -13.89 5.05 28.79
CA VAL A 304 -12.58 4.53 29.24
C VAL A 304 -12.57 4.12 30.72
N ARG A 305 -13.36 4.77 31.58
CA ARG A 305 -13.42 4.50 33.03
C ARG A 305 -14.37 3.36 33.43
N VAL A 306 -15.44 3.11 32.67
CA VAL A 306 -16.52 2.17 33.06
C VAL A 306 -17.09 1.31 31.93
N GLY A 307 -16.46 1.31 30.75
CA GLY A 307 -16.71 0.30 29.72
C GLY A 307 -16.23 -1.08 30.14
N ASP A 308 -16.55 -2.09 29.34
CA ASP A 308 -15.95 -3.42 29.44
C ASP A 308 -14.57 -3.47 28.78
N GLU A 309 -13.96 -4.66 28.77
CA GLU A 309 -12.61 -4.91 28.26
C GLU A 309 -12.47 -4.63 26.75
N ASP A 310 -13.58 -4.59 26.00
CA ASP A 310 -13.63 -4.23 24.58
C ASP A 310 -13.79 -2.71 24.37
N GLU A 311 -14.74 -2.10 25.07
CA GLU A 311 -15.06 -0.68 24.92
C GLU A 311 -13.95 0.24 25.46
N GLN A 312 -13.28 -0.13 26.56
CA GLN A 312 -12.22 0.68 27.18
C GLN A 312 -11.06 1.06 26.24
N PRO A 313 -10.34 0.12 25.59
CA PRO A 313 -9.22 0.46 24.71
C PRO A 313 -9.67 1.23 23.47
N LYS A 314 -10.83 0.86 22.89
CA LYS A 314 -11.41 1.53 21.72
C LYS A 314 -11.77 2.98 22.03
N SER A 315 -12.43 3.24 23.17
CA SER A 315 -12.68 4.60 23.67
C SER A 315 -11.41 5.37 24.01
N LEU A 316 -10.36 4.70 24.52
CA LEU A 316 -9.10 5.34 24.88
C LEU A 316 -8.37 5.86 23.64
N ARG A 317 -8.32 5.07 22.56
CA ARG A 317 -7.79 5.52 21.26
C ARG A 317 -8.55 6.76 20.76
N LEU A 318 -9.88 6.75 20.82
CA LEU A 318 -10.68 7.90 20.37
C LEU A 318 -10.47 9.15 21.25
N LEU A 319 -10.22 8.99 22.55
CA LEU A 319 -9.86 10.10 23.44
C LEU A 319 -8.52 10.73 23.02
N PHE A 320 -7.49 9.92 22.76
CA PHE A 320 -6.21 10.40 22.22
C PHE A 320 -6.37 11.09 20.84
N LEU A 321 -7.22 10.56 19.96
CA LEU A 321 -7.55 11.22 18.67
C LEU A 321 -8.25 12.59 18.85
N THR A 322 -8.77 12.96 20.04
CA THR A 322 -9.22 14.34 20.29
C THR A 322 -8.08 15.31 20.62
N GLY A 323 -6.94 14.79 21.09
CA GLY A 323 -5.81 15.54 21.65
C GLY A 323 -5.82 15.65 23.18
N ASP A 324 -6.80 15.06 23.88
CA ASP A 324 -6.85 14.99 25.35
C ASP A 324 -5.88 13.91 25.89
N HIS A 325 -4.58 14.18 25.75
CA HIS A 325 -3.55 13.26 26.25
C HIS A 325 -3.43 13.30 27.79
N GLU A 326 -3.66 14.44 28.44
CA GLU A 326 -3.49 14.56 29.89
C GLU A 326 -4.44 13.63 30.66
N GLU A 327 -5.70 13.50 30.25
CA GLU A 327 -6.61 12.53 30.88
C GLU A 327 -6.43 11.12 30.30
N GLY A 328 -6.18 10.98 29.00
CA GLY A 328 -5.88 9.69 28.37
C GLY A 328 -4.72 8.94 29.04
N GLU A 329 -3.63 9.63 29.36
CA GLU A 329 -2.47 9.07 30.07
C GLU A 329 -2.82 8.56 31.48
N LYS A 330 -3.60 9.35 32.25
CA LYS A 330 -4.01 8.96 33.61
C LYS A 330 -4.91 7.72 33.59
N LEU A 331 -5.78 7.61 32.59
CA LEU A 331 -6.69 6.49 32.42
C LEU A 331 -5.98 5.25 31.88
N MET A 332 -5.05 5.41 30.94
CA MET A 332 -4.14 4.34 30.53
C MET A 332 -3.39 3.78 31.74
N ALA A 333 -2.74 4.63 32.53
CA ALA A 333 -1.97 4.20 33.71
C ALA A 333 -2.82 3.62 34.86
N ALA A 334 -4.14 3.87 34.87
CA ALA A 334 -5.07 3.27 35.83
C ALA A 334 -5.56 1.87 35.39
N ASN A 335 -5.67 1.64 34.07
CA ASN A 335 -6.23 0.40 33.51
C ASN A 335 -5.12 -0.60 33.09
N ASP A 336 -4.04 -0.12 32.47
CA ASP A 336 -2.91 -0.94 31.98
C ASP A 336 -1.56 -0.23 32.19
N ARG A 337 -0.77 -0.74 33.15
CA ARG A 337 0.58 -0.24 33.46
C ARG A 337 1.63 -0.55 32.37
N SER A 338 1.40 -1.56 31.54
CA SER A 338 2.29 -1.97 30.45
C SER A 338 2.10 -1.11 29.22
N ALA A 339 0.86 -0.78 28.87
CA ALA A 339 0.57 0.31 27.94
C ALA A 339 1.19 1.62 28.45
N ALA A 340 0.95 2.01 29.70
CA ALA A 340 1.52 3.24 30.25
C ALA A 340 3.06 3.26 30.23
N PHE A 341 3.73 2.15 30.58
CA PHE A 341 5.17 2.01 30.45
C PHE A 341 5.64 2.26 29.01
N TYR A 342 5.06 1.55 28.03
CA TYR A 342 5.46 1.66 26.61
C TYR A 342 5.22 3.06 26.03
N TYR A 343 4.07 3.67 26.35
CA TYR A 343 3.74 5.04 25.95
C TYR A 343 4.73 6.05 26.51
N LEU A 344 5.02 5.98 27.82
CA LEU A 344 5.92 6.92 28.49
C LEU A 344 7.39 6.71 28.12
N GLU A 345 7.80 5.47 27.83
CA GLU A 345 9.13 5.14 27.27
C GLU A 345 9.30 5.78 25.89
N SER A 346 8.32 5.58 25.01
CA SER A 346 8.30 6.12 23.65
C SER A 346 8.23 7.66 23.64
N ALA A 347 7.63 8.27 24.66
CA ALA A 347 7.55 9.73 24.86
C ALA A 347 8.80 10.34 25.52
N GLU A 348 9.90 9.58 25.69
CA GLU A 348 11.11 10.00 26.43
C GLU A 348 10.83 10.43 27.89
N ARG A 349 9.73 9.95 28.49
CA ARG A 349 9.30 10.19 29.89
C ARG A 349 9.70 9.03 30.80
N ILE A 350 10.96 8.65 30.69
CA ILE A 350 11.53 7.41 31.28
C ILE A 350 11.34 7.33 32.81
N GLU A 351 11.39 8.47 33.50
CA GLU A 351 11.17 8.55 34.96
C GLU A 351 9.72 8.29 35.38
N GLU A 352 8.76 8.39 34.46
CA GLU A 352 7.34 8.08 34.67
C GLU A 352 7.05 6.64 34.21
N ALA A 353 7.67 6.20 33.10
CA ALA A 353 7.65 4.79 32.67
C ALA A 353 8.15 3.86 33.79
N LEU A 354 9.33 4.09 34.34
CA LEU A 354 9.88 3.29 35.45
C LEU A 354 8.94 3.27 36.67
N LYS A 355 8.27 4.38 36.98
CA LYS A 355 7.27 4.45 38.06
C LYS A 355 6.01 3.63 37.78
N ALA A 356 5.55 3.54 36.54
CA ALA A 356 4.42 2.68 36.16
C ALA A 356 4.70 1.19 36.46
N TYR A 357 5.96 0.78 36.35
CA TYR A 357 6.44 -0.56 36.75
C TYR A 357 6.88 -0.66 38.22
N GLY A 358 6.76 0.40 39.02
CA GLY A 358 7.12 0.41 40.44
C GLY A 358 8.63 0.43 40.72
N LEU A 359 9.45 0.78 39.72
CA LEU A 359 10.90 0.94 39.84
C LEU A 359 11.25 2.37 40.31
N ASP A 360 12.26 2.52 41.16
CA ASP A 360 12.87 3.81 41.48
C ASP A 360 13.61 4.33 40.23
N PRO A 361 13.24 5.50 39.66
CA PRO A 361 13.94 6.04 38.49
C PRO A 361 15.41 6.40 38.72
N GLU A 362 15.84 6.64 39.96
CA GLU A 362 17.23 7.00 40.25
C GLU A 362 18.10 5.77 40.52
N LYS A 363 17.50 4.68 41.03
CA LYS A 363 18.18 3.41 41.36
C LYS A 363 17.29 2.19 41.07
N PRO A 364 16.98 1.90 39.80
CA PRO A 364 16.07 0.81 39.45
C PRO A 364 16.71 -0.58 39.68
N ASP A 365 16.09 -1.39 40.53
CA ASP A 365 16.47 -2.80 40.74
C ASP A 365 15.76 -3.70 39.71
N TYR A 366 16.27 -3.70 38.49
CA TYR A 366 15.75 -4.53 37.40
C TYR A 366 15.83 -6.03 37.72
N THR A 367 16.88 -6.47 38.43
CA THR A 367 17.11 -7.88 38.74
C THR A 367 16.08 -8.44 39.71
N ALA A 368 15.79 -7.76 40.82
CA ALA A 368 14.74 -8.19 41.75
C ALA A 368 13.34 -8.10 41.11
N TRP A 369 13.11 -7.08 40.27
CA TRP A 369 11.86 -6.88 39.54
C TRP A 369 11.58 -8.00 38.53
N ALA A 370 12.59 -8.42 37.76
CA ALA A 370 12.47 -9.50 36.78
C ALA A 370 12.41 -10.87 37.44
N SER A 371 13.28 -11.15 38.41
CA SER A 371 13.30 -12.43 39.16
C SER A 371 11.96 -12.74 39.83
N LYS A 372 11.25 -11.71 40.33
CA LYS A 372 9.89 -11.86 40.87
C LYS A 372 8.91 -12.43 39.83
N ARG A 373 9.00 -11.99 38.58
CA ARG A 373 8.07 -12.35 37.50
C ARG A 373 8.38 -13.72 36.91
N PHE A 374 9.66 -14.01 36.66
CA PHE A 374 10.09 -15.35 36.27
C PHE A 374 9.65 -16.43 37.27
N ARG A 375 9.59 -16.11 38.57
CA ARG A 375 9.04 -17.02 39.58
C ARG A 375 7.54 -17.26 39.44
N VAL A 376 6.75 -16.26 39.05
CA VAL A 376 5.30 -16.44 38.79
C VAL A 376 5.07 -17.43 37.65
N LEU A 377 5.93 -17.45 36.63
CA LEU A 377 5.83 -18.43 35.52
C LEU A 377 5.96 -19.88 36.00
N ILE A 378 6.64 -20.12 37.13
CA ILE A 378 6.82 -21.44 37.76
C ILE A 378 5.69 -21.71 38.77
N GLU A 379 5.38 -20.74 39.63
CA GLU A 379 4.41 -20.89 40.73
C GLU A 379 2.94 -20.84 40.27
N LYS A 380 2.67 -20.23 39.10
CA LYS A 380 1.34 -19.96 38.57
C LYS A 380 1.33 -19.85 37.03
N PRO A 381 1.29 -20.96 36.28
CA PRO A 381 1.27 -20.92 34.82
C PRO A 381 0.05 -20.16 34.23
N ASP A 382 -1.07 -20.07 34.95
CA ASP A 382 -2.26 -19.32 34.50
C ASP A 382 -2.05 -17.79 34.45
N ASP A 383 -1.12 -17.24 35.25
CA ASP A 383 -0.77 -15.80 35.28
C ASP A 383 0.32 -15.44 34.23
N GLU A 384 0.83 -16.42 33.45
CA GLU A 384 2.03 -16.32 32.60
C GLU A 384 2.03 -15.15 31.59
N LEU A 385 0.91 -14.91 30.90
CA LEU A 385 0.86 -14.02 29.74
C LEU A 385 1.19 -12.55 30.08
N ASN A 386 0.69 -12.08 31.23
CA ASN A 386 0.91 -10.72 31.70
C ASN A 386 2.37 -10.51 32.10
N GLU A 387 2.93 -11.45 32.86
CA GLU A 387 4.30 -11.36 33.35
C GLU A 387 5.33 -11.50 32.21
N LEU A 388 5.07 -12.33 31.19
CA LEU A 388 5.88 -12.38 29.97
C LEU A 388 5.81 -11.07 29.16
N SER A 389 4.65 -10.44 29.08
CA SER A 389 4.49 -9.16 28.35
C SER A 389 5.27 -8.03 29.03
N GLU A 390 5.25 -7.98 30.37
CA GLU A 390 6.05 -7.05 31.17
C GLU A 390 7.56 -7.33 31.08
N LEU A 391 7.96 -8.62 31.10
CA LEU A 391 9.35 -9.01 30.90
C LEU A 391 9.86 -8.64 29.51
N ALA A 392 9.07 -8.81 28.44
CA ALA A 392 9.46 -8.39 27.10
C ALA A 392 9.59 -6.87 26.97
N LEU A 393 8.65 -6.10 27.53
CA LEU A 393 8.67 -4.63 27.51
C LEU A 393 9.86 -4.04 28.26
N LEU A 394 10.18 -4.56 29.46
CA LEU A 394 11.39 -4.13 30.18
C LEU A 394 12.67 -4.57 29.44
N GLY A 395 12.70 -5.78 28.89
CA GLY A 395 13.88 -6.31 28.19
C GLY A 395 14.24 -5.46 26.97
N TYR A 396 13.23 -5.16 26.15
CA TYR A 396 13.32 -4.26 25.00
C TYR A 396 13.74 -2.83 25.38
N PHE A 397 13.25 -2.30 26.52
CA PHE A 397 13.70 -1.01 27.05
C PHE A 397 15.19 -1.03 27.41
N LEU A 398 15.63 -2.02 28.19
CA LEU A 398 17.04 -2.13 28.59
C LEU A 398 17.95 -2.26 27.36
N GLU A 399 17.56 -3.09 26.38
CA GLU A 399 18.28 -3.25 25.12
C GLU A 399 18.36 -1.93 24.32
N ARG A 400 17.24 -1.25 24.08
CA ARG A 400 17.22 0.02 23.32
C ARG A 400 17.94 1.17 24.02
N ARG A 401 18.06 1.15 25.34
CA ARG A 401 18.79 2.18 26.12
C ARG A 401 20.27 1.87 26.34
N GLY A 402 20.78 0.77 25.78
CA GLY A 402 22.19 0.36 25.89
C GLY A 402 22.55 -0.30 27.23
N LEU A 403 21.56 -0.65 28.05
CA LEU A 403 21.73 -1.26 29.37
C LEU A 403 21.94 -2.78 29.27
N THR A 404 22.86 -3.20 28.41
CA THR A 404 23.10 -4.62 28.07
C THR A 404 23.60 -5.41 29.28
N LYS A 405 24.32 -4.77 30.21
CA LYS A 405 24.78 -5.41 31.45
C LYS A 405 23.61 -5.74 32.36
N GLU A 406 22.79 -4.74 32.65
CA GLU A 406 21.61 -4.82 33.50
C GLU A 406 20.59 -5.82 32.92
N LEU A 407 20.42 -5.84 31.60
CA LEU A 407 19.60 -6.81 30.88
C LEU A 407 20.07 -8.26 31.10
N LEU A 408 21.36 -8.53 30.95
CA LEU A 408 21.90 -9.88 31.15
C LEU A 408 21.82 -10.30 32.63
N GLU A 409 22.15 -9.40 33.56
CA GLU A 409 22.08 -9.64 35.01
C GLU A 409 20.65 -9.86 35.52
N ALA A 410 19.63 -9.26 34.89
CA ALA A 410 18.23 -9.42 35.29
C ALA A 410 17.52 -10.63 34.64
N TYR A 411 17.99 -11.15 33.51
CA TYR A 411 17.25 -12.17 32.72
C TYR A 411 17.95 -13.53 32.61
N VAL A 412 19.29 -13.60 32.53
CA VAL A 412 19.96 -14.88 32.24
C VAL A 412 19.83 -15.88 33.40
N ALA A 413 20.11 -15.47 34.63
CA ALA A 413 20.04 -16.37 35.78
C ALA A 413 18.61 -16.88 36.08
N PRO A 414 17.55 -16.06 36.01
CA PRO A 414 16.17 -16.56 36.12
C PRO A 414 15.74 -17.49 34.96
N LEU A 415 16.19 -17.23 33.73
CA LEU A 415 15.94 -18.15 32.61
C LEU A 415 16.66 -19.49 32.79
N GLU A 416 17.88 -19.49 33.33
CA GLU A 416 18.56 -20.73 33.69
C GLU A 416 17.93 -21.46 34.90
N GLU A 417 17.36 -20.73 35.87
CA GLU A 417 16.60 -21.32 36.99
C GLU A 417 15.33 -22.00 36.45
N LEU A 418 14.61 -21.32 35.56
CA LEU A 418 13.45 -21.86 34.84
C LEU A 418 13.81 -23.14 34.07
N ALA A 419 14.90 -23.14 33.29
CA ALA A 419 15.39 -24.31 32.54
C ALA A 419 15.75 -25.53 33.43
N LYS A 420 16.05 -25.30 34.72
CA LYS A 420 16.34 -26.33 35.72
C LYS A 420 15.07 -26.82 36.44
N ALA A 421 14.04 -25.98 36.51
CA ALA A 421 12.75 -26.28 37.14
C ALA A 421 11.77 -26.97 36.16
N ASP A 422 11.56 -26.40 34.97
CA ASP A 422 10.67 -26.91 33.93
C ASP A 422 11.19 -26.55 32.53
N GLN A 423 11.45 -27.58 31.71
CA GLN A 423 12.03 -27.40 30.38
C GLN A 423 11.00 -26.94 29.34
N GLU A 424 9.72 -27.30 29.49
CA GLU A 424 8.66 -26.89 28.57
C GLU A 424 8.32 -25.41 28.77
N ILE A 425 8.15 -24.98 30.03
CA ILE A 425 7.92 -23.58 30.37
C ILE A 425 9.15 -22.73 29.98
N PHE A 426 10.38 -23.25 30.15
CA PHE A 426 11.59 -22.58 29.65
C PHE A 426 11.56 -22.38 28.13
N ILE A 427 11.36 -23.45 27.34
CA ILE A 427 11.34 -23.37 25.87
C ILE A 427 10.25 -22.38 25.39
N ARG A 428 9.05 -22.44 25.98
CA ARG A 428 7.93 -21.53 25.68
C ARG A 428 8.23 -20.07 26.03
N THR A 429 8.83 -19.84 27.20
CA THR A 429 9.28 -18.51 27.67
C THR A 429 10.37 -17.95 26.76
N ALA A 430 11.37 -18.77 26.43
CA ALA A 430 12.48 -18.41 25.56
C ALA A 430 11.99 -18.01 24.16
N SER A 431 11.12 -18.82 23.55
CA SER A 431 10.50 -18.52 22.25
C SER A 431 9.71 -17.21 22.26
N ARG A 432 8.83 -16.98 23.26
CA ARG A 432 8.06 -15.74 23.38
C ARG A 432 8.93 -14.50 23.60
N LEU A 433 9.96 -14.57 24.45
CA LEU A 433 10.90 -13.46 24.66
C LEU A 433 11.81 -13.22 23.43
N PHE A 434 12.13 -14.26 22.66
CA PHE A 434 12.94 -14.13 21.44
C PHE A 434 12.15 -13.53 20.28
N SER A 435 10.92 -14.01 20.06
CA SER A 435 10.05 -13.59 18.97
C SER A 435 9.35 -12.25 19.22
N GLY A 436 9.02 -11.97 20.49
CA GLY A 436 8.13 -10.88 20.93
C GLY A 436 6.77 -11.44 21.38
N PRO A 437 6.11 -10.84 22.40
CA PRO A 437 4.89 -11.40 23.01
C PRO A 437 3.68 -11.50 22.06
N TYR A 438 3.73 -10.80 20.92
CA TYR A 438 2.69 -10.77 19.89
C TYR A 438 3.13 -11.43 18.56
N GLY A 439 4.23 -12.20 18.56
CA GLY A 439 4.80 -12.84 17.36
C GLY A 439 5.44 -11.89 16.34
N THR A 440 5.22 -10.58 16.47
CA THR A 440 5.89 -9.53 15.70
C THR A 440 7.31 -9.29 16.20
N ALA A 441 8.27 -9.06 15.29
CA ALA A 441 9.69 -8.87 15.62
C ALA A 441 10.02 -7.69 16.56
N THR A 442 9.07 -6.79 16.80
CA THR A 442 9.12 -5.73 17.82
C THR A 442 9.01 -6.31 19.24
N LEU A 443 9.72 -5.72 20.20
CA LEU A 443 9.76 -6.15 21.61
C LEU A 443 10.49 -7.48 21.89
N SER A 444 11.43 -7.89 21.02
CA SER A 444 12.31 -9.01 21.32
C SER A 444 13.27 -8.70 22.48
N THR A 445 13.76 -9.75 23.15
CA THR A 445 14.78 -9.73 24.20
C THR A 445 15.79 -10.84 23.89
N ALA A 446 16.43 -10.75 22.71
CA ALA A 446 17.13 -11.89 22.11
C ALA A 446 18.41 -12.28 22.84
N TRP A 447 19.18 -11.33 23.36
CA TRP A 447 20.50 -11.60 23.94
C TRP A 447 20.47 -12.48 25.21
N PRO A 448 19.61 -12.22 26.23
CA PRO A 448 19.47 -13.13 27.35
C PRO A 448 18.99 -14.53 26.94
N VAL A 449 18.07 -14.62 25.97
CA VAL A 449 17.57 -15.91 25.48
C VAL A 449 18.69 -16.73 24.83
N ILE A 450 19.51 -16.13 23.95
CA ILE A 450 20.64 -16.81 23.32
C ILE A 450 21.62 -17.36 24.38
N ARG A 451 21.87 -16.60 25.47
CA ARG A 451 22.77 -17.02 26.55
C ARG A 451 22.18 -18.14 27.42
N ALA A 452 20.91 -18.02 27.81
CA ALA A 452 20.24 -19.07 28.59
C ALA A 452 20.01 -20.35 27.78
N ALA A 453 19.66 -20.24 26.50
CA ALA A 453 19.52 -21.37 25.58
C ALA A 453 20.84 -22.14 25.42
N ALA A 454 21.97 -21.42 25.24
CA ALA A 454 23.30 -22.02 25.24
C ALA A 454 23.62 -22.76 26.56
N SER A 455 23.25 -22.19 27.72
CA SER A 455 23.44 -22.83 29.02
C SER A 455 22.53 -24.05 29.25
N TYR A 456 21.33 -24.07 28.67
CA TYR A 456 20.41 -25.22 28.73
C TYR A 456 20.88 -26.37 27.81
N ALA A 457 21.41 -26.04 26.64
CA ALA A 457 21.87 -27.04 25.67
C ALA A 457 23.23 -27.66 26.05
N GLY A 458 24.24 -26.83 26.33
CA GLY A 458 25.61 -27.31 26.53
C GLY A 458 26.11 -28.10 25.31
N GLU A 459 26.47 -29.36 25.51
CA GLU A 459 26.95 -30.30 24.49
C GLU A 459 25.83 -31.19 23.90
N ASP A 460 24.56 -30.94 24.22
CA ASP A 460 23.42 -31.79 23.83
C ASP A 460 22.80 -31.33 22.49
N GLU A 461 23.16 -32.02 21.41
CA GLU A 461 22.65 -31.75 20.04
C GLU A 461 21.11 -31.83 19.92
N VAL A 462 20.45 -32.62 20.75
CA VAL A 462 18.98 -32.73 20.74
C VAL A 462 18.36 -31.44 21.26
N ARG A 463 18.93 -30.86 22.32
CA ARG A 463 18.50 -29.56 22.85
C ARG A 463 18.82 -28.42 21.90
N TRP A 464 19.98 -28.45 21.24
CA TRP A 464 20.29 -27.47 20.19
C TRP A 464 19.27 -27.49 19.05
N THR A 465 18.88 -28.69 18.60
CA THR A 465 17.82 -28.86 17.59
C THR A 465 16.49 -28.30 18.10
N GLN A 466 16.05 -28.70 19.29
CA GLN A 466 14.80 -28.23 19.92
C GLN A 466 14.78 -26.70 20.09
N ILE A 467 15.89 -26.08 20.47
CA ILE A 467 16.04 -24.61 20.58
C ILE A 467 15.89 -23.96 19.22
N VAL A 468 16.57 -24.46 18.18
CA VAL A 468 16.50 -23.89 16.83
C VAL A 468 15.07 -23.96 16.28
N GLU A 469 14.41 -25.10 16.43
CA GLU A 469 13.01 -25.28 16.04
C GLU A 469 12.07 -24.34 16.81
N SER A 470 12.28 -24.17 18.13
CA SER A 470 11.38 -23.39 18.99
C SER A 470 11.61 -21.87 18.93
N LEU A 471 12.84 -21.41 18.69
CA LEU A 471 13.15 -19.98 18.55
C LEU A 471 12.89 -19.44 17.14
N PHE A 472 12.90 -20.32 16.13
CA PHE A 472 12.67 -19.97 14.73
C PHE A 472 11.43 -20.67 14.14
N ASP A 473 10.43 -20.98 14.96
CA ASP A 473 9.12 -21.41 14.47
C ASP A 473 8.51 -20.33 13.55
N GLY A 474 7.85 -20.77 12.48
CA GLY A 474 7.35 -19.92 11.39
C GLY A 474 8.39 -19.36 10.41
N TYR A 475 9.70 -19.53 10.64
CA TYR A 475 10.74 -19.08 9.69
C TYR A 475 10.98 -20.12 8.57
N LYS A 476 11.44 -19.68 7.39
CA LYS A 476 11.79 -20.59 6.29
C LYS A 476 13.01 -21.47 6.67
N ARG A 477 12.80 -22.77 6.88
CA ARG A 477 13.83 -23.85 7.00
C ARG A 477 14.98 -23.61 8.01
N PRO A 478 14.73 -23.25 9.29
CA PRO A 478 15.78 -22.97 10.26
C PRO A 478 16.69 -24.18 10.56
N ASP A 479 16.14 -25.39 10.50
CA ASP A 479 16.84 -26.68 10.61
C ASP A 479 17.91 -26.87 9.52
N ARG A 480 17.56 -26.56 8.27
CA ARG A 480 18.46 -26.67 7.11
C ARG A 480 19.56 -25.63 7.19
N VAL A 481 19.21 -24.39 7.54
CA VAL A 481 20.19 -23.29 7.67
C VAL A 481 21.14 -23.54 8.84
N TRP A 482 20.65 -24.01 10.00
CA TRP A 482 21.48 -24.43 11.13
C TRP A 482 22.49 -25.52 10.73
N THR A 483 22.01 -26.57 10.07
CA THR A 483 22.86 -27.66 9.57
C THR A 483 23.89 -27.16 8.56
N TRP A 484 23.49 -26.26 7.67
CA TRP A 484 24.37 -25.68 6.65
C TRP A 484 25.45 -24.76 7.25
N ILE A 485 25.14 -23.99 8.31
CA ILE A 485 26.14 -23.19 9.05
C ILE A 485 27.25 -24.08 9.59
N ALA A 486 26.94 -25.27 10.11
CA ALA A 486 27.96 -26.21 10.60
C ALA A 486 28.91 -26.71 9.49
N THR A 487 28.45 -26.73 8.23
CA THR A 487 29.26 -27.11 7.05
C THR A 487 30.05 -25.92 6.47
N VAL A 488 29.47 -24.72 6.45
CA VAL A 488 30.11 -23.50 5.90
C VAL A 488 31.14 -22.92 6.85
N GLU A 489 30.85 -22.91 8.16
CA GLU A 489 31.69 -22.33 9.21
C GLU A 489 32.00 -23.38 10.31
N PRO A 490 32.66 -24.51 9.99
CA PRO A 490 32.83 -25.64 10.90
C PRO A 490 33.69 -25.33 12.14
N ALA A 491 34.41 -24.20 12.14
CA ALA A 491 35.17 -23.72 13.29
C ALA A 491 34.32 -23.05 14.37
N LEU A 492 33.06 -22.69 14.08
CA LEU A 492 32.17 -22.08 15.07
C LEU A 492 31.59 -23.13 16.02
N ASN A 493 31.59 -22.80 17.32
CA ASN A 493 30.85 -23.56 18.32
C ASN A 493 29.34 -23.24 18.25
N HIS A 494 28.50 -24.08 18.84
CA HIS A 494 27.03 -23.96 18.75
C HIS A 494 26.46 -22.60 19.17
N VAL A 495 27.08 -21.92 20.15
CA VAL A 495 26.66 -20.56 20.56
C VAL A 495 26.94 -19.54 19.47
N GLU A 496 28.11 -19.63 18.82
CA GLU A 496 28.48 -18.78 17.69
C GLU A 496 27.62 -19.09 16.45
N ARG A 497 27.26 -20.36 16.23
CA ARG A 497 26.30 -20.76 15.18
C ARG A 497 24.92 -20.19 15.44
N LEU A 498 24.44 -20.19 16.69
CA LEU A 498 23.13 -19.62 17.04
C LEU A 498 23.13 -18.10 16.87
N GLU A 499 24.19 -17.41 17.30
CA GLU A 499 24.33 -15.98 17.02
C GLU A 499 24.37 -15.68 15.51
N LEU A 500 25.07 -16.50 14.71
CA LEU A 500 25.10 -16.34 13.26
C LEU A 500 23.73 -16.62 12.61
N LEU A 501 23.01 -17.64 13.06
CA LEU A 501 21.62 -17.92 12.65
C LEU A 501 20.71 -16.71 12.96
N CYS A 502 20.84 -16.14 14.17
CA CYS A 502 20.15 -14.91 14.55
C CYS A 502 20.51 -13.73 13.63
N ARG A 503 21.78 -13.56 13.26
CA ARG A 503 22.23 -12.52 12.30
C ARG A 503 21.69 -12.77 10.90
N LEU A 504 21.59 -14.02 10.45
CA LEU A 504 21.10 -14.40 9.12
C LEU A 504 19.57 -14.22 8.96
N TYR A 505 18.79 -14.46 10.01
CA TYR A 505 17.36 -14.09 10.07
C TYR A 505 17.11 -12.65 10.55
N GLY A 506 18.16 -11.85 10.80
CA GLY A 506 18.04 -10.43 11.18
C GLY A 506 17.49 -10.17 12.59
N ARG A 507 17.54 -11.16 13.50
CA ARG A 507 17.05 -11.08 14.89
C ARG A 507 17.93 -10.25 15.81
N ILE A 508 19.22 -10.13 15.48
CA ILE A 508 20.21 -9.30 16.20
C ILE A 508 21.08 -8.52 15.20
N SER A 509 21.74 -7.46 15.67
CA SER A 509 22.64 -6.66 14.84
C SER A 509 23.89 -7.44 14.40
N ASP A 510 24.42 -7.03 13.24
CA ASP A 510 25.66 -7.56 12.67
C ASP A 510 26.70 -6.45 12.45
N PRO A 511 27.25 -5.85 13.53
CA PRO A 511 28.26 -4.79 13.45
C PRO A 511 29.64 -5.30 12.97
N LYS A 512 29.79 -6.61 12.79
CA LYS A 512 31.05 -7.27 12.36
C LYS A 512 30.95 -7.89 10.96
N ASP A 513 29.87 -7.62 10.22
CA ASP A 513 29.63 -8.07 8.84
C ASP A 513 29.72 -9.60 8.64
N GLN A 514 29.38 -10.37 9.68
CA GLN A 514 29.47 -11.83 9.69
C GLN A 514 28.54 -12.48 8.65
N ARG A 515 27.38 -11.88 8.34
CA ARG A 515 26.49 -12.32 7.25
C ARG A 515 27.27 -12.39 5.93
N SER A 516 28.00 -11.34 5.60
CA SER A 516 28.72 -11.24 4.32
C SER A 516 29.88 -12.23 4.25
N LYS A 517 30.63 -12.40 5.35
CA LYS A 517 31.63 -13.49 5.46
C LYS A 517 31.00 -14.87 5.25
N PHE A 518 29.86 -15.14 5.89
CA PHE A 518 29.15 -16.41 5.73
C PHE A 518 28.73 -16.65 4.28
N PHE A 519 28.13 -15.65 3.61
CA PHE A 519 27.72 -15.79 2.21
C PHE A 519 28.91 -16.02 1.26
N ASP A 520 30.06 -15.36 1.45
CA ASP A 520 31.24 -15.63 0.62
C ASP A 520 31.85 -17.02 0.88
N ASN A 521 31.85 -17.49 2.14
CA ASN A 521 32.28 -18.86 2.47
C ASN A 521 31.32 -19.92 1.93
N ALA A 522 30.00 -19.68 2.01
CA ALA A 522 28.96 -20.55 1.45
C ALA A 522 29.10 -20.66 -0.07
N TRP A 523 29.36 -19.53 -0.74
CA TRP A 523 29.63 -19.50 -2.18
C TRP A 523 30.86 -20.33 -2.55
N ALA A 524 31.93 -20.25 -1.76
CA ALA A 524 33.15 -21.03 -1.96
C ALA A 524 32.97 -22.54 -1.70
N LEU A 525 31.82 -23.00 -1.20
CA LEU A 525 31.40 -24.41 -1.21
C LEU A 525 30.53 -24.72 -2.44
N ILE A 526 29.54 -23.87 -2.73
CA ILE A 526 28.66 -23.99 -3.93
C ILE A 526 29.46 -24.09 -5.23
N GLU A 527 30.58 -23.38 -5.35
CA GLU A 527 31.45 -23.44 -6.53
C GLU A 527 32.13 -24.81 -6.71
N LYS A 528 32.32 -25.57 -5.62
CA LYS A 528 32.98 -26.89 -5.58
C LYS A 528 32.00 -28.06 -5.59
N ALA A 529 30.75 -27.83 -5.17
CA ALA A 529 29.69 -28.82 -5.23
C ALA A 529 29.27 -29.10 -6.68
N GLU A 530 28.80 -30.33 -6.93
CA GLU A 530 28.29 -30.78 -8.23
C GLU A 530 26.93 -31.48 -8.07
N GLY A 531 26.16 -31.57 -9.17
CA GLY A 531 24.90 -32.31 -9.22
C GLY A 531 23.87 -31.84 -8.17
N PRO A 532 23.12 -32.77 -7.54
CA PRO A 532 22.07 -32.42 -6.57
C PRO A 532 22.55 -31.61 -5.37
N GLU A 533 23.78 -31.84 -4.88
CA GLU A 533 24.33 -31.09 -3.74
C GLU A 533 24.47 -29.60 -4.07
N ARG A 534 24.90 -29.29 -5.30
CA ARG A 534 25.03 -27.90 -5.77
C ARG A 534 23.67 -27.21 -5.88
N LEU A 535 22.65 -27.92 -6.36
CA LEU A 535 21.29 -27.40 -6.47
C LEU A 535 20.68 -27.13 -5.08
N ASP A 536 20.83 -28.06 -4.14
CA ASP A 536 20.35 -27.90 -2.76
C ASP A 536 21.01 -26.70 -2.05
N GLN A 537 22.34 -26.56 -2.16
CA GLN A 537 23.05 -25.40 -1.60
C GLN A 537 22.72 -24.08 -2.33
N LEU A 538 22.47 -24.10 -3.65
CA LEU A 538 22.00 -22.91 -4.38
C LEU A 538 20.60 -22.48 -3.93
N GLY A 539 19.68 -23.43 -3.73
CA GLY A 539 18.34 -23.16 -3.20
C GLY A 539 18.40 -22.50 -1.83
N LEU A 540 19.18 -23.05 -0.89
CA LEU A 540 19.40 -22.43 0.43
C LEU A 540 20.05 -21.05 0.33
N PHE A 541 20.99 -20.83 -0.60
CA PHE A 541 21.65 -19.53 -0.80
C PHE A 541 20.70 -18.45 -1.35
N ILE A 542 19.85 -18.82 -2.31
CA ILE A 542 18.85 -17.92 -2.91
C ILE A 542 17.77 -17.59 -1.88
N GLU A 543 17.19 -18.61 -1.23
CA GLU A 543 16.15 -18.42 -0.19
C GLU A 543 16.63 -17.57 0.98
N LEU A 544 17.84 -17.81 1.50
CA LEU A 544 18.42 -17.03 2.61
C LEU A 544 18.74 -15.58 2.21
N SER A 545 18.92 -15.31 0.91
CA SER A 545 19.06 -13.95 0.37
C SER A 545 17.72 -13.25 0.19
N ASP A 546 16.68 -13.97 -0.25
CA ASP A 546 15.29 -13.49 -0.39
C ASP A 546 14.65 -13.06 0.94
N LEU A 547 15.03 -13.69 2.07
CA LEU A 547 14.51 -13.38 3.41
C LEU A 547 14.58 -11.90 3.83
N ARG A 548 15.44 -11.09 3.20
CA ARG A 548 15.56 -9.65 3.49
C ARG A 548 15.25 -8.77 2.29
N GLY A 549 14.44 -9.27 1.35
CA GLY A 549 13.94 -8.51 0.21
C GLY A 549 15.09 -7.95 -0.63
N MET A 550 15.00 -6.67 -0.98
CA MET A 550 15.96 -6.05 -1.88
C MET A 550 17.33 -5.78 -1.23
N LYS A 551 17.47 -5.83 0.10
CA LYS A 551 18.74 -5.63 0.83
C LYS A 551 19.88 -6.55 0.40
N ASP A 552 19.61 -7.87 0.29
CA ASP A 552 20.62 -8.88 -0.05
C ASP A 552 20.55 -9.29 -1.53
N SER A 553 19.95 -8.46 -2.39
CA SER A 553 19.79 -8.68 -3.85
C SER A 553 21.07 -9.08 -4.59
N ARG A 554 22.24 -8.64 -4.13
CA ARG A 554 23.53 -9.03 -4.73
C ARG A 554 23.78 -10.53 -4.61
N ASN A 555 23.42 -11.13 -3.48
CA ASN A 555 23.55 -12.57 -3.26
C ASN A 555 22.40 -13.32 -3.95
N PHE A 556 21.15 -12.83 -3.87
CA PHE A 556 20.03 -13.41 -4.60
C PHE A 556 20.33 -13.55 -6.10
N LEU A 557 20.81 -12.47 -6.74
CA LEU A 557 21.17 -12.48 -8.16
C LEU A 557 22.39 -13.36 -8.45
N ARG A 558 23.43 -13.35 -7.60
CA ARG A 558 24.60 -14.24 -7.72
C ARG A 558 24.18 -15.71 -7.73
N GLY A 559 23.27 -16.09 -6.83
CA GLY A 559 22.67 -17.42 -6.77
C GLY A 559 21.83 -17.74 -8.01
N ASN A 560 20.84 -16.90 -8.34
CA ASN A 560 19.92 -17.17 -9.43
C ASN A 560 20.60 -17.18 -10.82
N GLU A 561 21.61 -16.33 -11.03
CA GLU A 561 22.44 -16.35 -12.24
C GLU A 561 23.37 -17.58 -12.32
N ALA A 562 23.57 -18.33 -11.24
CA ALA A 562 24.25 -19.62 -11.27
C ALA A 562 23.27 -20.79 -11.43
N LEU A 563 22.10 -20.74 -10.78
CA LEU A 563 21.01 -21.68 -10.98
C LEU A 563 20.57 -21.70 -12.45
N ALA A 564 20.40 -20.54 -13.08
CA ALA A 564 20.00 -20.39 -14.48
C ALA A 564 20.97 -21.01 -15.52
N LYS A 565 22.16 -21.44 -15.09
CA LYS A 565 23.16 -22.16 -15.93
C LYS A 565 23.05 -23.68 -15.80
N ILE A 566 22.20 -24.17 -14.89
CA ILE A 566 22.01 -25.57 -14.53
C ILE A 566 20.54 -25.95 -14.75
N ASP A 567 19.64 -25.19 -14.13
CA ASP A 567 18.19 -25.26 -14.32
C ASP A 567 17.66 -23.84 -14.66
N PRO A 568 17.41 -23.55 -15.95
CA PRO A 568 16.92 -22.24 -16.37
C PRO A 568 15.41 -22.06 -16.12
N ASP A 569 14.65 -23.13 -15.91
CA ASP A 569 13.20 -23.06 -15.72
C ASP A 569 12.89 -22.70 -14.26
N ASP A 570 13.52 -23.38 -13.29
CA ASP A 570 13.48 -23.07 -11.85
C ASP A 570 13.99 -21.64 -11.56
N ALA A 571 15.14 -21.28 -12.14
CA ALA A 571 15.66 -19.91 -12.04
C ALA A 571 14.75 -18.83 -12.66
N SER A 572 13.77 -19.23 -13.49
CA SER A 572 12.76 -18.33 -14.05
C SER A 572 11.48 -18.22 -13.20
N GLU A 573 11.31 -19.06 -12.18
CA GLU A 573 10.27 -18.93 -11.17
C GLU A 573 10.72 -17.94 -10.08
N ASN A 574 12.02 -17.89 -9.78
CA ASN A 574 12.68 -16.89 -8.94
C ASN A 574 12.58 -15.47 -9.55
N PHE A 575 11.53 -14.74 -9.17
CA PHE A 575 11.21 -13.42 -9.73
C PHE A 575 12.27 -12.35 -9.36
N ALA A 576 13.16 -12.05 -10.31
CA ALA A 576 14.35 -11.23 -10.06
C ALA A 576 14.16 -9.72 -10.31
N GLY A 577 12.98 -9.26 -10.76
CA GLY A 577 12.78 -7.89 -11.26
C GLY A 577 13.05 -6.80 -10.22
N TYR A 578 12.60 -7.02 -8.97
CA TYR A 578 12.92 -6.16 -7.83
C TYR A 578 14.41 -6.19 -7.46
N HIS A 579 15.02 -7.38 -7.46
CA HIS A 579 16.44 -7.52 -7.09
C HIS A 579 17.38 -6.83 -8.09
N PHE A 580 17.08 -6.89 -9.40
CA PHE A 580 17.80 -6.10 -10.40
C PHE A 580 17.66 -4.59 -10.16
N ALA A 581 16.46 -4.10 -9.86
CA ALA A 581 16.22 -2.69 -9.53
C ALA A 581 17.00 -2.25 -8.28
N GLY A 582 16.95 -3.03 -7.20
CA GLY A 582 17.65 -2.76 -5.93
C GLY A 582 19.18 -2.69 -6.03
N VAL A 583 19.79 -3.31 -7.05
CA VAL A 583 21.23 -3.16 -7.34
C VAL A 583 21.55 -2.17 -8.48
N GLY A 584 20.54 -1.47 -9.02
CA GLY A 584 20.69 -0.50 -10.10
C GLY A 584 20.85 -1.08 -11.51
N ARG A 585 20.55 -2.38 -11.70
CA ARG A 585 20.59 -3.09 -13.00
C ARG A 585 19.27 -2.89 -13.75
N TRP A 586 18.97 -1.64 -14.06
CA TRP A 586 17.67 -1.20 -14.57
C TRP A 586 17.28 -1.80 -15.93
N ALA A 587 18.26 -2.13 -16.78
CA ALA A 587 18.00 -2.76 -18.07
C ALA A 587 17.53 -4.22 -17.91
N GLU A 588 18.18 -5.00 -17.04
CA GLU A 588 17.76 -6.36 -16.72
C GLU A 588 16.44 -6.38 -15.94
N ALA A 589 16.22 -5.42 -15.03
CA ALA A 589 14.93 -5.23 -14.37
C ALA A 589 13.82 -5.01 -15.39
N ALA A 590 13.99 -4.08 -16.35
CA ALA A 590 13.03 -3.83 -17.41
C ALA A 590 12.77 -5.08 -18.27
N GLY A 591 13.81 -5.85 -18.60
CA GLY A 591 13.71 -7.12 -19.32
C GLY A 591 12.85 -8.16 -18.59
N GLU A 592 13.03 -8.29 -17.27
CA GLU A 592 12.28 -9.23 -16.43
C GLU A 592 10.81 -8.81 -16.25
N TRP A 593 10.54 -7.51 -16.03
CA TRP A 593 9.17 -6.98 -16.06
C TRP A 593 8.50 -7.19 -17.42
N MET A 594 9.25 -7.09 -18.52
CA MET A 594 8.76 -7.40 -19.87
C MET A 594 8.57 -8.90 -20.13
N ARG A 595 9.22 -9.79 -19.36
CA ARG A 595 8.93 -11.24 -19.36
C ARG A 595 7.58 -11.51 -18.68
N LEU A 596 7.36 -10.94 -17.49
CA LEU A 596 6.07 -11.04 -16.80
C LEU A 596 4.92 -10.44 -17.62
N ALA A 597 5.12 -9.26 -18.22
CA ALA A 597 4.14 -8.62 -19.09
C ALA A 597 3.88 -9.37 -20.42
N LYS A 598 4.63 -10.44 -20.73
CA LYS A 598 4.32 -11.39 -21.81
C LYS A 598 3.64 -12.66 -21.30
N ARG A 599 4.06 -13.21 -20.15
CA ARG A 599 3.41 -14.37 -19.48
C ARG A 599 2.00 -14.03 -18.98
N SER A 600 1.78 -12.79 -18.57
CA SER A 600 0.56 -12.29 -17.95
C SER A 600 0.20 -10.90 -18.51
N PRO A 601 -0.21 -10.82 -19.80
CA PRO A 601 -0.30 -9.54 -20.51
C PRO A 601 -1.35 -8.57 -19.93
N ASN A 602 -2.39 -9.09 -19.26
CA ASN A 602 -3.49 -8.31 -18.69
C ASN A 602 -3.12 -7.48 -17.44
N TYR A 603 -1.86 -7.53 -16.98
CA TYR A 603 -1.37 -6.82 -15.78
C TYR A 603 -0.55 -5.58 -16.18
N PRO A 604 -1.17 -4.40 -16.33
CA PRO A 604 -0.48 -3.20 -16.80
C PRO A 604 0.49 -2.59 -15.75
N SER A 605 0.43 -2.99 -14.50
CA SER A 605 1.45 -2.65 -13.51
C SER A 605 2.83 -3.17 -13.91
N PHE A 606 2.93 -4.36 -14.53
CA PHE A 606 4.18 -4.85 -15.11
C PHE A 606 4.69 -3.97 -16.27
N ARG A 607 3.79 -3.34 -17.04
CA ARG A 607 4.15 -2.34 -18.06
C ARG A 607 4.67 -1.05 -17.42
N ALA A 608 4.06 -0.60 -16.32
CA ALA A 608 4.54 0.55 -15.56
C ALA A 608 5.92 0.31 -14.91
N TYR A 609 6.17 -0.88 -14.36
CA TYR A 609 7.48 -1.28 -13.84
C TYR A 609 8.54 -1.37 -14.95
N ALA A 610 8.21 -1.96 -16.11
CA ALA A 610 9.09 -1.93 -17.27
C ALA A 610 9.39 -0.49 -17.69
N ALA A 611 8.38 0.39 -17.75
CA ALA A 611 8.54 1.78 -18.12
C ALA A 611 9.46 2.56 -17.16
N SER A 612 9.28 2.41 -15.85
CA SER A 612 10.11 3.08 -14.85
C SER A 612 11.56 2.56 -14.86
N CYS A 613 11.76 1.26 -15.10
CA CYS A 613 13.08 0.67 -15.26
C CYS A 613 13.77 1.12 -16.57
N TYR A 614 13.08 1.14 -17.72
CA TYR A 614 13.63 1.68 -18.97
C TYR A 614 14.03 3.16 -18.82
N ARG A 615 13.20 3.96 -18.13
CA ARG A 615 13.48 5.37 -17.82
C ARG A 615 14.76 5.54 -16.98
N ARG A 616 14.97 4.68 -15.98
CA ARG A 616 16.21 4.64 -15.17
C ARG A 616 17.42 4.09 -15.94
N ALA A 617 17.21 3.26 -16.96
CA ALA A 617 18.25 2.80 -17.88
C ALA A 617 18.60 3.82 -18.99
N GLY A 618 17.82 4.89 -19.13
CA GLY A 618 18.00 5.94 -20.15
C GLY A 618 17.29 5.69 -21.49
N ASP A 619 16.50 4.63 -21.62
CA ASP A 619 15.68 4.36 -22.81
C ASP A 619 14.29 5.01 -22.67
N GLU A 620 14.23 6.32 -22.95
CA GLU A 620 12.98 7.09 -22.92
C GLU A 620 11.95 6.58 -23.94
N ALA A 621 12.40 5.98 -25.05
CA ALA A 621 11.50 5.51 -26.12
C ALA A 621 10.76 4.23 -25.70
N ALA A 622 11.49 3.25 -25.16
CA ALA A 622 10.88 2.06 -24.58
C ALA A 622 10.03 2.41 -23.34
N ALA A 623 10.51 3.34 -22.51
CA ALA A 623 9.77 3.82 -21.34
C ALA A 623 8.41 4.43 -21.72
N ALA A 624 8.40 5.39 -22.65
CA ALA A 624 7.18 6.07 -23.08
C ALA A 624 6.16 5.11 -23.72
N GLU A 625 6.62 4.11 -24.48
CA GLU A 625 5.72 3.11 -25.08
C GLU A 625 5.12 2.16 -24.03
N GLN A 626 5.90 1.68 -23.05
CA GLN A 626 5.32 0.86 -21.97
C GLN A 626 4.43 1.70 -21.03
N GLU A 627 4.76 2.97 -20.78
CA GLU A 627 3.92 3.92 -20.02
C GLU A 627 2.58 4.18 -20.74
N ARG A 628 2.59 4.30 -22.08
CA ARG A 628 1.39 4.42 -22.93
C ARG A 628 0.50 3.17 -22.88
N ILE A 629 1.10 1.97 -22.94
CA ILE A 629 0.36 0.70 -22.84
C ILE A 629 -0.25 0.57 -21.44
N ALA A 630 0.50 0.91 -20.38
CA ALA A 630 0.00 0.91 -19.00
C ALA A 630 -1.19 1.84 -18.81
N GLU A 631 -1.13 3.07 -19.32
CA GLU A 631 -2.25 4.03 -19.31
C GLU A 631 -3.50 3.46 -19.98
N LEU A 632 -3.35 2.97 -21.21
CA LEU A 632 -4.44 2.44 -22.03
C LEU A 632 -5.16 1.26 -21.36
N MET A 633 -4.39 0.34 -20.77
CA MET A 633 -4.90 -0.87 -20.12
C MET A 633 -5.35 -0.66 -18.66
N SER A 634 -4.97 0.45 -18.02
CA SER A 634 -5.36 0.74 -16.63
C SER A 634 -6.88 0.82 -16.46
N LEU A 635 -7.59 1.37 -17.46
CA LEU A 635 -9.05 1.51 -17.51
C LEU A 635 -9.66 2.08 -16.21
N GLY A 636 -9.01 3.08 -15.61
CA GLY A 636 -9.56 3.78 -14.44
C GLY A 636 -9.69 2.94 -13.16
N GLN A 637 -9.13 1.73 -13.12
CA GLN A 637 -9.26 0.84 -11.97
C GLN A 637 -8.22 1.22 -10.90
N ALA A 638 -8.71 1.61 -9.72
CA ALA A 638 -7.87 2.22 -8.68
C ALA A 638 -6.80 1.30 -8.12
N ASP A 639 -7.05 -0.01 -8.07
CA ASP A 639 -6.09 -1.04 -7.65
C ASP A 639 -4.86 -1.05 -8.56
N THR A 640 -5.14 -1.06 -9.85
CA THR A 640 -4.21 -1.08 -10.97
C THR A 640 -3.42 0.24 -11.01
N GLN A 641 -4.09 1.36 -10.74
CA GLN A 641 -3.47 2.67 -10.65
C GLN A 641 -2.58 2.82 -9.40
N LEU A 642 -2.96 2.23 -8.27
CA LEU A 642 -2.13 2.21 -7.05
C LEU A 642 -0.80 1.46 -7.29
N GLU A 643 -0.86 0.29 -7.94
CA GLU A 643 0.32 -0.48 -8.35
C GLU A 643 1.19 0.26 -9.38
N CYS A 644 0.58 0.85 -10.42
CA CYS A 644 1.32 1.66 -11.39
C CYS A 644 2.04 2.84 -10.72
N GLY A 645 1.46 3.44 -9.67
CA GLY A 645 2.13 4.48 -8.89
C GLY A 645 3.31 3.95 -8.09
N ALA A 646 3.18 2.78 -7.44
CA ALA A 646 4.29 2.12 -6.74
C ALA A 646 5.46 1.80 -7.70
N ALA A 647 5.16 1.42 -8.94
CA ALA A 647 6.16 1.14 -9.97
C ALA A 647 7.04 2.33 -10.33
N PHE A 648 6.50 3.55 -10.30
CA PHE A 648 7.29 4.78 -10.47
C PHE A 648 7.97 5.22 -9.17
N ALA A 649 7.33 5.01 -8.01
CA ALA A 649 7.89 5.35 -6.70
C ALA A 649 9.19 4.57 -6.38
N LEU A 650 9.24 3.26 -6.67
CA LEU A 650 10.44 2.44 -6.52
C LEU A 650 11.61 2.94 -7.39
N ALA A 651 11.32 3.52 -8.54
CA ALA A 651 12.29 4.17 -9.42
C ALA A 651 12.62 5.62 -9.03
N GLY A 652 12.08 6.13 -7.91
CA GLY A 652 12.24 7.50 -7.44
C GLY A 652 11.44 8.56 -8.20
N ASP A 653 10.59 8.18 -9.16
CA ASP A 653 9.75 9.10 -9.93
C ASP A 653 8.43 9.37 -9.18
N PHE A 654 8.55 10.14 -8.08
CA PHE A 654 7.41 10.49 -7.24
C PHE A 654 6.42 11.45 -7.92
N GLU A 655 6.80 12.14 -8.99
CA GLU A 655 5.90 12.94 -9.82
C GLU A 655 4.90 12.03 -10.54
N ARG A 656 5.40 11.01 -11.27
CA ARG A 656 4.55 10.00 -11.90
C ARG A 656 3.77 9.19 -10.87
N ALA A 657 4.41 8.76 -9.78
CA ALA A 657 3.75 8.01 -8.72
C ALA A 657 2.53 8.77 -8.16
N THR A 658 2.70 10.06 -7.87
CA THR A 658 1.62 10.94 -7.42
C THR A 658 0.50 11.05 -8.46
N ARG A 659 0.80 11.21 -9.75
CA ARG A 659 -0.24 11.23 -10.81
C ARG A 659 -1.05 9.94 -10.88
N TRP A 660 -0.44 8.78 -10.59
CA TRP A 660 -1.13 7.51 -10.55
C TRP A 660 -2.00 7.36 -9.28
N TRP A 661 -1.47 7.71 -8.11
CA TRP A 661 -2.20 7.66 -6.83
C TRP A 661 -3.35 8.67 -6.74
N TRP A 662 -3.18 9.87 -7.32
CA TRP A 662 -4.25 10.89 -7.41
C TRP A 662 -5.44 10.37 -8.22
N ARG A 663 -5.16 9.68 -9.34
CA ARG A 663 -6.19 9.04 -10.16
C ARG A 663 -6.84 7.86 -9.45
N ALA A 664 -6.07 7.02 -8.75
CA ALA A 664 -6.64 5.94 -7.93
C ALA A 664 -7.66 6.45 -6.89
N ALA A 665 -7.40 7.61 -6.27
CA ALA A 665 -8.32 8.23 -5.32
C ALA A 665 -9.57 8.85 -5.99
N ILE A 666 -9.43 9.41 -7.19
CA ILE A 666 -10.53 10.04 -7.95
C ILE A 666 -11.42 9.00 -8.63
N GLU A 667 -10.82 8.09 -9.39
CA GLU A 667 -11.49 7.14 -10.30
C GLU A 667 -12.00 5.90 -9.54
N GLY A 668 -11.47 5.58 -8.37
CA GLY A 668 -11.93 4.48 -7.51
C GLY A 668 -13.40 4.58 -7.09
N THR A 669 -14.25 3.69 -7.60
CA THR A 669 -15.71 3.81 -7.50
C THR A 669 -16.35 3.22 -6.25
N GLY A 670 -15.56 2.63 -5.34
CA GLY A 670 -16.05 2.04 -4.09
C GLY A 670 -15.12 2.30 -2.90
N SER A 671 -15.69 2.29 -1.69
CA SER A 671 -14.94 2.40 -0.44
C SER A 671 -14.06 1.16 -0.25
N SER A 672 -12.73 1.32 -0.26
CA SER A 672 -11.79 0.21 -0.32
C SER A 672 -10.44 0.52 0.34
N LEU A 673 -9.68 -0.51 0.70
CA LEU A 673 -8.30 -0.38 1.20
C LEU A 673 -7.38 0.35 0.20
N VAL A 674 -7.64 0.21 -1.11
CA VAL A 674 -6.93 0.90 -2.19
C VAL A 674 -7.11 2.41 -2.09
N PHE A 675 -8.34 2.88 -1.83
CA PHE A 675 -8.63 4.29 -1.63
C PHE A 675 -7.86 4.83 -0.41
N LEU A 676 -7.87 4.11 0.72
CA LEU A 676 -7.14 4.51 1.93
C LEU A 676 -5.62 4.57 1.73
N LYS A 677 -5.04 3.57 1.04
CA LYS A 677 -3.61 3.58 0.66
C LYS A 677 -3.28 4.76 -0.28
N SER A 678 -4.20 5.12 -1.18
CA SER A 678 -4.06 6.31 -2.03
C SER A 678 -4.07 7.59 -1.18
N LEU A 679 -5.03 7.75 -0.25
CA LEU A 679 -5.07 8.91 0.66
C LEU A 679 -3.78 9.05 1.48
N TYR A 680 -3.19 7.95 1.96
CA TYR A 680 -1.92 7.99 2.69
C TYR A 680 -0.78 8.57 1.86
N TYR A 681 -0.55 8.05 0.64
CA TYR A 681 0.50 8.57 -0.24
C TYR A 681 0.27 10.01 -0.69
N LEU A 682 -1.00 10.39 -0.89
CA LEU A 682 -1.37 11.76 -1.26
C LEU A 682 -1.24 12.74 -0.10
N ASN A 683 -1.50 12.29 1.13
CA ASN A 683 -1.31 13.09 2.34
C ASN A 683 0.19 13.37 2.57
N GLN A 684 1.02 12.34 2.48
CA GLN A 684 2.48 12.46 2.49
C GLN A 684 3.00 13.44 1.42
N GLN A 685 2.44 13.38 0.21
CA GLN A 685 2.81 14.30 -0.86
C GLN A 685 2.33 15.75 -0.60
N ALA A 686 1.12 15.94 -0.09
CA ALA A 686 0.57 17.26 0.24
C ALA A 686 1.34 17.94 1.38
N PHE A 687 1.78 17.17 2.38
CA PHE A 687 2.72 17.62 3.40
C PHE A 687 4.06 18.04 2.78
N ALA A 688 4.67 17.18 1.97
CA ALA A 688 5.96 17.44 1.32
C ALA A 688 5.94 18.63 0.34
N SER A 689 4.78 19.01 -0.22
CA SER A 689 4.62 20.17 -1.10
C SER A 689 4.04 21.42 -0.41
N GLY A 690 3.75 21.36 0.89
CA GLY A 690 3.12 22.46 1.63
C GLY A 690 1.70 22.81 1.14
N ASP A 691 0.96 21.86 0.55
CA ASP A 691 -0.49 22.05 0.32
C ASP A 691 -1.24 21.77 1.62
N TRP A 692 -1.21 22.75 2.51
CA TRP A 692 -1.82 22.66 3.83
C TRP A 692 -3.34 22.49 3.79
N LYS A 693 -4.02 22.86 2.70
CA LYS A 693 -5.47 22.67 2.57
C LYS A 693 -5.77 21.18 2.36
N THR A 694 -5.11 20.58 1.35
CA THR A 694 -5.28 19.17 1.03
C THR A 694 -4.70 18.28 2.12
N ALA A 695 -3.54 18.62 2.67
CA ALA A 695 -2.93 17.90 3.79
C ALA A 695 -3.85 17.85 5.02
N ALA A 696 -4.47 18.98 5.41
CA ALA A 696 -5.42 19.03 6.52
C ALA A 696 -6.67 18.17 6.29
N ALA A 697 -7.28 18.28 5.10
CA ALA A 697 -8.49 17.53 4.76
C ALA A 697 -8.23 16.01 4.74
N LEU A 698 -7.11 15.60 4.14
CA LEU A 698 -6.69 14.20 4.10
C LEU A 698 -6.34 13.66 5.50
N ALA A 699 -5.59 14.43 6.31
CA ALA A 699 -5.20 14.02 7.66
C ALA A 699 -6.42 13.87 8.60
N GLU A 700 -7.42 14.77 8.52
CA GLU A 700 -8.66 14.65 9.30
C GLU A 700 -9.46 13.38 8.94
N VAL A 701 -9.44 12.96 7.66
CA VAL A 701 -10.08 11.71 7.22
C VAL A 701 -9.24 10.47 7.54
N LEU A 702 -7.91 10.54 7.51
CA LEU A 702 -7.06 9.46 7.99
C LEU A 702 -7.22 9.26 9.51
N ALA A 703 -7.37 10.35 10.29
CA ALA A 703 -7.70 10.27 11.71
C ALA A 703 -9.10 9.69 11.97
N LEU A 704 -10.09 9.96 11.11
CA LEU A 704 -11.38 9.24 11.15
C LEU A 704 -11.23 7.77 10.75
N GLN A 705 -10.34 7.43 9.82
CA GLN A 705 -10.08 6.03 9.48
C GLN A 705 -9.44 5.27 10.64
N GLU A 706 -8.58 5.90 11.45
CA GLU A 706 -8.03 5.30 12.68
C GLU A 706 -9.05 5.27 13.83
N ALA A 707 -10.04 6.17 13.83
CA ALA A 707 -11.23 6.00 14.67
C ALA A 707 -12.13 4.83 14.22
N MET A 708 -11.94 4.30 13.00
CA MET A 708 -12.71 3.21 12.41
C MET A 708 -11.89 1.95 12.11
N SER A 709 -10.62 1.91 12.49
CA SER A 709 -9.86 0.68 12.64
C SER A 709 -10.28 -0.03 13.93
N GLY A 710 -9.83 -1.26 14.10
CA GLY A 710 -9.95 -2.02 15.35
C GLY A 710 -9.08 -3.24 15.17
N ASN A 711 -7.80 -3.09 15.52
CA ASN A 711 -6.76 -4.06 15.22
C ASN A 711 -6.69 -5.16 16.29
N ASP A 712 -7.86 -5.53 16.81
CA ASP A 712 -8.10 -6.57 17.82
C ASP A 712 -7.45 -7.91 17.39
N ASP A 713 -7.41 -8.17 16.08
CA ASP A 713 -6.82 -9.35 15.41
C ASP A 713 -5.28 -9.48 15.52
N TYR A 714 -4.56 -8.42 15.90
CA TYR A 714 -3.08 -8.40 15.87
C TYR A 714 -2.41 -8.24 17.24
N GLY A 715 -3.17 -8.10 18.33
CA GLY A 715 -2.61 -7.95 19.69
C GLY A 715 -1.75 -6.70 19.89
N ILE A 716 -1.88 -5.68 19.03
CA ILE A 716 -1.07 -4.46 19.09
C ILE A 716 -1.36 -3.73 20.43
N PRO A 717 -0.34 -3.36 21.23
CA PRO A 717 -0.57 -2.67 22.49
C PRO A 717 -1.33 -1.35 22.31
N VAL A 718 -2.32 -1.11 23.18
CA VAL A 718 -3.17 0.10 23.20
C VAL A 718 -2.34 1.40 23.25
N ALA A 719 -1.12 1.33 23.82
CA ALA A 719 -0.17 2.44 23.84
C ALA A 719 0.46 2.79 22.49
N TYR A 720 0.65 1.81 21.60
CA TYR A 720 1.08 2.07 20.22
C TYR A 720 0.00 2.86 19.50
N GLU A 721 -1.25 2.41 19.58
CA GLU A 721 -2.42 3.10 19.01
C GLU A 721 -2.58 4.53 19.57
N ALA A 722 -2.36 4.74 20.87
CA ALA A 722 -2.40 6.06 21.51
C ALA A 722 -1.34 7.04 20.96
N SER A 723 -0.10 6.58 20.80
CA SER A 723 1.00 7.40 20.26
C SER A 723 0.88 7.68 18.75
N ALA A 724 0.28 6.75 17.98
CA ALA A 724 -0.11 6.99 16.59
C ALA A 724 -1.24 8.03 16.52
N SER A 725 -2.29 7.85 17.33
CA SER A 725 -3.46 8.72 17.40
C SER A 725 -3.10 10.18 17.70
N LEU A 726 -2.20 10.42 18.66
CA LEU A 726 -1.76 11.78 18.98
C LEU A 726 -1.01 12.42 17.82
N ARG A 727 -0.11 11.70 17.14
CA ARG A 727 0.61 12.23 15.96
C ARG A 727 -0.36 12.57 14.84
N MET A 728 -1.30 11.67 14.50
CA MET A 728 -2.34 11.96 13.49
C MET A 728 -3.18 13.20 13.85
N ARG A 729 -3.48 13.41 15.14
CA ARG A 729 -4.20 14.61 15.60
C ARG A 729 -3.35 15.88 15.55
N ILE A 730 -2.06 15.80 15.90
CA ILE A 730 -1.07 16.87 15.75
C ILE A 730 -0.98 17.26 14.27
N ASP A 731 -0.73 16.30 13.38
CA ASP A 731 -0.54 16.53 11.95
C ASP A 731 -1.76 17.19 11.31
N ALA A 732 -2.97 16.71 11.63
CA ALA A 732 -4.23 17.29 11.14
C ALA A 732 -4.49 18.70 11.69
N ASP A 733 -4.23 18.97 12.98
CA ASP A 733 -4.37 20.31 13.56
C ASP A 733 -3.33 21.29 13.03
N MET A 734 -2.07 20.87 12.93
CA MET A 734 -0.98 21.69 12.44
C MET A 734 -1.20 22.06 10.98
N ALA A 735 -1.56 21.11 10.11
CA ALA A 735 -1.92 21.42 8.71
C ALA A 735 -3.13 22.38 8.62
N ARG A 736 -4.15 22.19 9.47
CA ARG A 736 -5.34 23.06 9.55
C ARG A 736 -5.04 24.45 10.13
N ALA A 737 -3.95 24.60 10.89
CA ALA A 737 -3.44 25.89 11.32
C ALA A 737 -2.62 26.56 10.20
N PHE A 738 -1.71 25.82 9.56
CA PHE A 738 -0.87 26.32 8.46
C PHE A 738 -1.69 26.84 7.28
N SER A 739 -2.74 26.12 6.86
CA SER A 739 -3.67 26.56 5.81
C SER A 739 -4.46 27.83 6.16
N ARG A 740 -4.50 28.22 7.45
CA ARG A 740 -5.17 29.43 7.94
C ARG A 740 -4.21 30.58 8.27
N LEU A 741 -2.89 30.41 8.14
CA LEU A 741 -1.91 31.48 8.40
C LEU A 741 -2.08 32.72 7.50
N GLY A 742 -2.72 32.58 6.34
CA GLY A 742 -3.06 33.68 5.43
C GLY A 742 -4.43 34.33 5.67
N THR A 743 -5.29 33.76 6.52
CA THR A 743 -6.69 34.21 6.72
C THR A 743 -7.01 34.54 8.19
N ASP A 744 -6.55 33.74 9.14
CA ASP A 744 -6.55 34.01 10.58
C ASP A 744 -5.21 33.60 11.19
N ARG A 745 -4.21 34.47 10.97
CA ARG A 745 -2.84 34.27 11.44
C ARG A 745 -2.74 34.19 12.97
N ALA A 746 -3.64 34.83 13.70
CA ALA A 746 -3.59 34.86 15.16
C ALA A 746 -4.06 33.52 15.75
N ALA A 747 -5.23 33.02 15.34
CA ALA A 747 -5.72 31.72 15.79
C ALA A 747 -4.82 30.56 15.30
N ALA A 748 -4.29 30.67 14.08
CA ALA A 748 -3.33 29.69 13.53
C ALA A 748 -2.05 29.60 14.39
N ILE A 749 -1.48 30.71 14.85
CA ILE A 749 -0.27 30.68 15.70
C ILE A 749 -0.54 30.04 17.07
N GLU A 750 -1.70 30.30 17.69
CA GLU A 750 -2.06 29.64 18.96
C GLU A 750 -2.40 28.15 18.79
N GLU A 751 -2.89 27.72 17.62
CA GLU A 751 -3.06 26.31 17.30
C GLU A 751 -1.71 25.61 17.03
N ILE A 752 -0.78 26.25 16.32
CA ILE A 752 0.60 25.75 16.12
C ILE A 752 1.33 25.59 17.45
N LYS A 753 1.24 26.59 18.35
CA LYS A 753 1.81 26.48 19.71
C LYS A 753 1.25 25.28 20.48
N ARG A 754 -0.05 25.02 20.35
CA ARG A 754 -0.73 23.91 21.03
C ARG A 754 -0.27 22.57 20.45
N GLY A 755 -0.32 22.40 19.13
CA GLY A 755 0.14 21.17 18.46
C GLY A 755 1.59 20.86 18.81
N ALA A 756 2.47 21.86 18.73
CA ALA A 756 3.87 21.76 19.13
C ALA A 756 4.10 21.53 20.64
N SER A 757 3.07 21.53 21.49
CA SER A 757 3.19 21.30 22.94
C SER A 757 2.76 19.92 23.42
N ILE A 758 2.06 19.15 22.58
CA ILE A 758 1.59 17.78 22.85
C ILE A 758 2.80 16.80 22.78
N PRO A 759 2.80 15.68 23.54
CA PRO A 759 3.79 14.60 23.38
C PRO A 759 3.87 14.07 21.93
N PHE A 760 5.04 13.55 21.54
CA PHE A 760 5.36 13.06 20.18
C PHE A 760 5.33 14.11 19.06
N ALA A 761 5.04 15.38 19.36
CA ALA A 761 5.06 16.45 18.36
C ALA A 761 6.46 16.72 17.78
N ASP A 762 7.53 16.28 18.44
CA ASP A 762 8.91 16.41 17.98
C ASP A 762 9.17 15.70 16.65
N LEU A 763 8.56 14.54 16.41
CA LEU A 763 8.61 13.82 15.14
C LEU A 763 7.87 14.62 14.05
N SER A 764 6.59 14.93 14.25
CA SER A 764 5.78 15.74 13.34
C SER A 764 6.42 17.10 13.00
N LEU A 765 7.04 17.77 13.98
CA LEU A 765 7.76 19.03 13.80
C LEU A 765 8.99 18.87 12.88
N ALA A 766 9.78 17.81 13.08
CA ALA A 766 10.93 17.50 12.23
C ALA A 766 10.50 17.06 10.81
N ASP A 767 9.50 16.20 10.72
CA ASP A 767 9.07 15.58 9.46
C ASP A 767 8.36 16.59 8.55
N TYR A 768 7.52 17.48 9.09
CA TYR A 768 6.66 18.34 8.26
C TYR A 768 6.75 19.85 8.56
N PHE A 769 6.91 20.28 9.82
CA PHE A 769 6.53 21.66 10.19
C PHE A 769 7.67 22.66 10.43
N PHE A 770 8.89 22.25 10.82
CA PHE A 770 9.94 23.22 11.17
C PHE A 770 10.31 24.17 10.03
N ALA A 771 10.62 23.67 8.82
CA ALA A 771 10.92 24.54 7.68
C ALA A 771 9.74 25.48 7.33
N PRO A 772 8.48 24.99 7.20
CA PRO A 772 7.30 25.84 7.04
C PRO A 772 7.08 26.89 8.15
N MET A 773 7.39 26.58 9.42
CA MET A 773 7.34 27.59 10.49
C MET A 773 8.27 28.77 10.18
N ARG A 774 9.46 28.51 9.63
CA ARG A 774 10.45 29.53 9.30
C ARG A 774 10.06 30.33 8.05
N GLU A 775 9.59 29.64 7.01
CA GLU A 775 9.06 30.25 5.78
C GLU A 775 7.86 31.16 6.06
N ALA A 776 6.97 30.74 6.97
CA ALA A 776 5.85 31.54 7.46
C ALA A 776 6.27 32.72 8.37
N GLY A 777 7.56 32.90 8.65
CA GLY A 777 8.11 33.97 9.50
C GLY A 777 7.95 33.74 11.00
N LEU A 778 7.66 32.51 11.45
CA LEU A 778 7.47 32.15 12.87
C LEU A 778 8.80 31.78 13.56
N VAL A 779 9.92 32.36 13.10
CA VAL A 779 11.30 31.98 13.50
C VAL A 779 11.49 31.93 15.02
N LYS A 780 10.94 32.90 15.77
CA LYS A 780 11.01 32.90 17.23
C LYS A 780 10.35 31.64 17.84
N LEU A 781 9.15 31.27 17.36
CA LEU A 781 8.43 30.10 17.86
C LEU A 781 9.13 28.81 17.44
N HIS A 782 9.69 28.76 16.24
CA HIS A 782 10.54 27.65 15.79
C HIS A 782 11.71 27.42 16.75
N ASP A 783 12.49 28.46 17.05
CA ASP A 783 13.69 28.36 17.88
C ASP A 783 13.34 28.05 19.35
N GLU A 784 12.31 28.69 19.93
CA GLU A 784 11.82 28.36 21.29
C GLU A 784 11.29 26.92 21.40
N THR A 785 10.61 26.41 20.37
CA THR A 785 10.13 25.02 20.33
C THR A 785 11.28 24.03 20.17
N PHE A 786 12.23 24.31 19.27
CA PHE A 786 13.42 23.46 19.06
C PHE A 786 14.26 23.36 20.33
N ASP A 787 14.64 24.49 20.94
CA ASP A 787 15.55 24.50 22.10
C ASP A 787 14.97 23.67 23.27
N ARG A 788 13.66 23.78 23.53
CA ARG A 788 12.97 22.98 24.55
C ARG A 788 13.05 21.47 24.29
N LEU A 789 12.87 21.05 23.03
CA LEU A 789 12.91 19.63 22.65
C LEU A 789 14.35 19.10 22.65
N TRP A 790 15.29 19.86 22.10
CA TRP A 790 16.72 19.56 22.13
C TRP A 790 17.25 19.39 23.56
N GLN A 791 16.91 20.31 24.47
CA GLN A 791 17.33 20.22 25.89
C GLN A 791 16.71 19.03 26.63
N ASN A 792 15.63 18.43 26.15
CA ASN A 792 15.13 17.17 26.69
C ASN A 792 15.95 15.98 26.17
N LEU A 793 16.17 15.90 24.85
CA LEU A 793 16.96 14.81 24.25
C LEU A 793 18.42 14.80 24.74
N VAL A 794 19.06 15.97 24.92
CA VAL A 794 20.41 16.08 25.49
C VAL A 794 20.49 15.49 26.90
N LYS A 795 19.47 15.72 27.76
CA LYS A 795 19.40 15.08 29.10
C LYS A 795 19.24 13.56 29.02
N ARG A 796 18.54 13.06 28.01
CA ARG A 796 18.35 11.61 27.81
C ARG A 796 19.61 10.93 27.27
N ILE A 797 20.33 11.57 26.34
CA ILE A 797 21.66 11.11 25.89
C ILE A 797 22.68 11.13 27.03
N ALA A 798 22.62 12.12 27.93
CA ALA A 798 23.48 12.16 29.12
C ALA A 798 23.15 11.08 30.16
N ARG A 799 21.89 10.63 30.24
CA ARG A 799 21.43 9.56 31.15
C ARG A 799 21.63 8.15 30.58
N PHE A 800 21.50 8.00 29.26
CA PHE A 800 21.65 6.74 28.54
C PHE A 800 22.72 6.90 27.45
N PRO A 801 24.01 6.92 27.86
CA PRO A 801 25.11 7.26 26.96
C PRO A 801 25.34 6.26 25.84
N ASP A 802 24.71 5.07 25.85
CA ASP A 802 24.81 4.05 24.81
C ASP A 802 23.49 3.84 24.04
N CYS A 803 22.54 4.77 24.17
CA CYS A 803 21.30 4.78 23.41
C CYS A 803 21.47 5.49 22.04
N ASP A 804 21.77 4.71 21.01
CA ASP A 804 21.94 5.23 19.64
C ASP A 804 20.65 5.75 19.00
N ASN A 805 19.49 5.24 19.42
CA ASN A 805 18.19 5.72 18.93
C ASN A 805 17.94 7.17 19.37
N THR A 806 18.13 7.51 20.65
CA THR A 806 17.93 8.90 21.14
C THR A 806 18.98 9.86 20.55
N ARG A 807 20.20 9.40 20.27
CA ARG A 807 21.20 10.13 19.47
C ARG A 807 20.66 10.47 18.08
N ASN A 808 20.09 9.48 17.39
CA ASN A 808 19.53 9.68 16.06
C ASN A 808 18.33 10.64 16.08
N SER A 809 17.38 10.48 17.01
CA SER A 809 16.25 11.39 17.16
C SER A 809 16.69 12.84 17.41
N ALA A 810 17.72 13.05 18.24
CA ALA A 810 18.31 14.37 18.45
C ALA A 810 18.92 14.94 17.16
N ALA A 811 19.67 14.12 16.41
CA ALA A 811 20.29 14.55 15.17
C ALA A 811 19.27 14.83 14.03
N TRP A 812 18.16 14.09 13.99
CA TRP A 812 17.03 14.35 13.08
C TRP A 812 16.32 15.66 13.45
N LEU A 813 15.99 15.86 14.73
CA LEU A 813 15.42 17.12 15.21
C LEU A 813 16.32 18.33 14.84
N ALA A 814 17.63 18.18 15.02
CA ALA A 814 18.65 19.19 14.73
C ALA A 814 18.78 19.49 13.23
N SER A 815 18.90 18.46 12.37
CA SER A 815 19.02 18.64 10.92
C SER A 815 17.77 19.28 10.31
N ARG A 816 16.58 18.83 10.73
CA ARG A 816 15.28 19.31 10.23
C ARG A 816 14.91 20.71 10.73
N ALA A 817 15.36 21.10 11.92
CA ALA A 817 15.29 22.49 12.40
C ALA A 817 16.39 23.41 11.83
N ASN A 818 17.43 22.85 11.22
CA ASN A 818 18.66 23.55 10.83
C ASN A 818 19.35 24.25 12.03
N ARG A 819 19.57 23.49 13.11
CA ARG A 819 20.14 23.91 14.40
C ARG A 819 21.09 22.85 14.96
N GLN A 820 22.08 23.23 15.78
CA GLN A 820 22.96 22.29 16.53
C GLN A 820 23.63 21.19 15.66
N LEU A 821 23.93 21.50 14.38
CA LEU A 821 24.37 20.51 13.39
C LEU A 821 25.74 19.88 13.71
N ASP A 822 26.58 20.56 14.49
CA ASP A 822 27.91 20.06 14.87
C ASP A 822 27.78 19.02 16.00
N GLU A 823 26.84 19.20 16.92
CA GLU A 823 26.48 18.24 17.96
C GLU A 823 25.73 17.04 17.38
N ALA A 824 24.85 17.27 16.40
CA ALA A 824 24.13 16.22 15.68
C ALA A 824 25.08 15.22 14.98
N GLU A 825 26.09 15.72 14.27
CA GLU A 825 27.12 14.89 13.63
C GLU A 825 27.88 14.04 14.66
N LYS A 826 28.35 14.65 15.76
CA LYS A 826 29.06 13.95 16.87
C LYS A 826 28.21 12.87 17.55
N TYR A 827 26.89 13.01 17.55
CA TYR A 827 25.96 11.99 18.04
C TYR A 827 25.79 10.84 17.03
N LEU A 828 25.70 11.15 15.74
CA LEU A 828 25.61 10.15 14.67
C LEU A 828 26.91 9.37 14.44
N GLU A 829 28.07 10.01 14.58
CA GLU A 829 29.38 9.34 14.48
C GLU A 829 29.44 8.13 15.44
N LYS A 830 28.98 8.29 16.68
CA LYS A 830 28.91 7.21 17.67
C LYS A 830 27.85 6.15 17.35
N ALA A 831 26.67 6.58 16.92
CA ALA A 831 25.60 5.67 16.52
C ALA A 831 26.01 4.79 15.31
N ILE A 832 26.79 5.35 14.39
CA ILE A 832 27.35 4.66 13.22
C ILE A 832 28.59 3.83 13.58
N GLU A 833 29.39 4.22 14.59
CA GLU A 833 30.48 3.38 15.12
C GLU A 833 29.93 2.08 15.72
N HIS A 834 28.83 2.16 16.48
CA HIS A 834 28.14 1.00 17.03
C HIS A 834 27.35 0.19 15.98
N ASN A 835 26.63 0.87 15.08
CA ASN A 835 25.70 0.26 14.13
C ASN A 835 25.92 0.77 12.68
N PRO A 836 27.05 0.42 12.03
CA PRO A 836 27.51 1.05 10.78
C PRO A 836 26.66 0.80 9.53
N ARG A 837 25.68 -0.11 9.61
CA ARG A 837 24.76 -0.51 8.54
C ARG A 837 23.29 -0.13 8.81
N GLN A 838 23.00 0.67 9.83
CA GLN A 838 21.62 1.10 10.15
C GLN A 838 21.16 2.21 9.21
N ALA A 839 20.17 1.95 8.35
CA ALA A 839 19.79 2.85 7.27
C ALA A 839 19.30 4.22 7.77
N ALA A 840 18.47 4.25 8.82
CA ALA A 840 18.00 5.48 9.45
C ALA A 840 19.13 6.39 9.97
N TYR A 841 20.21 5.82 10.49
CA TYR A 841 21.37 6.60 10.99
C TYR A 841 22.18 7.20 9.82
N LEU A 842 22.24 6.46 8.72
CA LEU A 842 22.88 6.91 7.48
C LEU A 842 22.08 8.02 6.79
N ASP A 843 20.75 7.93 6.72
CA ASP A 843 19.92 9.01 6.16
C ASP A 843 19.89 10.25 7.08
N THR A 844 19.87 10.07 8.40
CA THR A 844 19.95 11.21 9.33
C THR A 844 21.30 11.94 9.19
N MET A 845 22.41 11.22 8.95
CA MET A 845 23.70 11.84 8.61
C MET A 845 23.68 12.53 7.24
N ALA A 846 22.97 11.97 6.26
CA ALA A 846 22.75 12.63 4.98
C ALA A 846 21.99 13.96 5.14
N GLU A 847 20.93 14.00 5.94
CA GLU A 847 20.16 15.21 6.25
C GLU A 847 21.02 16.25 6.99
N VAL A 848 21.87 15.86 7.97
CA VAL A 848 22.81 16.77 8.64
C VAL A 848 23.77 17.41 7.63
N HIS A 849 24.36 16.62 6.73
CA HIS A 849 25.22 17.16 5.66
C HIS A 849 24.45 18.04 4.66
N PHE A 850 23.21 17.68 4.32
CA PHE A 850 22.35 18.46 3.43
C PHE A 850 21.97 19.82 4.04
N ALA A 851 21.61 19.86 5.33
CA ALA A 851 21.32 21.09 6.06
C ALA A 851 22.53 22.05 6.14
N ARG A 852 23.75 21.50 6.22
CA ARG A 852 25.01 22.27 6.11
C ARG A 852 25.28 22.82 4.70
N GLY A 853 24.61 22.30 3.66
CA GLY A 853 24.84 22.62 2.26
C GLY A 853 25.83 21.68 1.54
N ASN A 854 26.19 20.54 2.14
CA ASN A 854 27.11 19.56 1.57
C ASN A 854 26.34 18.43 0.86
N ARG A 855 25.89 18.70 -0.38
CA ARG A 855 25.15 17.74 -1.22
C ARG A 855 25.95 16.46 -1.50
N GLU A 856 27.25 16.55 -1.71
CA GLU A 856 28.09 15.38 -2.05
C GLU A 856 28.10 14.35 -0.91
N ARG A 857 28.32 14.80 0.34
CA ARG A 857 28.23 13.93 1.52
C ARG A 857 26.80 13.45 1.80
N ALA A 858 25.78 14.28 1.55
CA ALA A 858 24.39 13.85 1.69
C ALA A 858 24.07 12.66 0.77
N VAL A 859 24.47 12.75 -0.51
CA VAL A 859 24.26 11.66 -1.48
C VAL A 859 25.11 10.43 -1.15
N GLU A 860 26.35 10.60 -0.64
CA GLU A 860 27.19 9.48 -0.17
C GLU A 860 26.53 8.68 0.97
N PHE A 861 26.10 9.36 2.04
CA PHE A 861 25.49 8.71 3.20
C PHE A 861 24.10 8.13 2.87
N SER A 862 23.29 8.85 2.10
CA SER A 862 21.98 8.35 1.66
C SER A 862 22.09 7.14 0.73
N ALA A 863 23.09 7.09 -0.16
CA ALA A 863 23.38 5.89 -0.97
C ALA A 863 23.78 4.67 -0.11
N ARG A 864 24.45 4.90 1.03
CA ARG A 864 24.74 3.83 2.00
C ARG A 864 23.47 3.36 2.70
N GLY A 865 22.57 4.28 3.07
CA GLY A 865 21.25 3.94 3.62
C GLY A 865 20.40 3.11 2.64
N LEU A 866 20.28 3.56 1.39
CA LEU A 866 19.57 2.83 0.33
C LEU A 866 20.19 1.48 -0.05
N LYS A 867 21.50 1.27 0.14
CA LYS A 867 22.10 -0.07 -0.02
C LYS A 867 21.57 -1.05 1.05
N GLU A 868 21.13 -0.52 2.19
CA GLU A 868 20.69 -1.31 3.34
C GLU A 868 19.17 -1.50 3.39
N GLU A 869 18.37 -0.52 2.95
CA GLU A 869 16.90 -0.60 2.82
C GLU A 869 16.43 0.01 1.47
N PRO A 870 16.77 -0.60 0.32
CA PRO A 870 16.47 -0.06 -1.02
C PRO A 870 14.99 0.01 -1.39
N GLU A 871 14.13 -0.76 -0.74
CA GLU A 871 12.68 -0.73 -0.94
C GLU A 871 11.94 0.37 -0.14
N ASP A 872 12.63 1.07 0.77
CA ASP A 872 12.01 2.13 1.57
C ASP A 872 11.76 3.40 0.72
N LEU A 873 10.48 3.70 0.48
CA LEU A 873 10.08 4.84 -0.36
C LEU A 873 10.37 6.22 0.28
N GLN A 874 10.57 6.30 1.59
CA GLN A 874 11.02 7.53 2.25
C GLN A 874 12.52 7.73 2.00
N LEU A 875 13.36 6.70 2.13
CA LEU A 875 14.79 6.76 1.78
C LEU A 875 15.00 7.04 0.28
N VAL A 876 14.20 6.43 -0.61
CA VAL A 876 14.28 6.71 -2.06
C VAL A 876 13.90 8.17 -2.35
N ARG A 877 12.87 8.70 -1.68
CA ARG A 877 12.46 10.12 -1.78
C ARG A 877 13.51 11.07 -1.24
N GLN A 878 14.11 10.76 -0.08
CA GLN A 878 15.20 11.51 0.53
C GLN A 878 16.41 11.56 -0.40
N HIS A 879 16.80 10.43 -0.98
CA HIS A 879 17.95 10.34 -1.89
C HIS A 879 17.79 11.22 -3.14
N GLU A 880 16.63 11.15 -3.81
CA GLU A 880 16.37 11.98 -4.99
C GLU A 880 16.21 13.48 -4.63
N ARG A 881 15.68 13.80 -3.43
CA ARG A 881 15.71 15.17 -2.88
C ARG A 881 17.14 15.65 -2.65
N PHE A 882 18.01 14.88 -2.01
CA PHE A 882 19.39 15.28 -1.76
C PHE A 882 20.15 15.54 -3.07
N LYS A 883 19.94 14.71 -4.09
CA LYS A 883 20.54 14.87 -5.43
C LYS A 883 20.14 16.17 -6.15
N SER A 884 18.92 16.68 -5.95
CA SER A 884 18.32 17.68 -6.85
C SER A 884 17.64 18.88 -6.17
N GLY A 885 16.99 18.70 -5.02
CA GLY A 885 16.21 19.73 -4.33
C GLY A 885 17.06 20.76 -3.59
N ASP A 886 16.47 21.91 -3.30
CA ASP A 886 17.13 23.03 -2.62
C ASP A 886 17.47 22.72 -1.15
N PHE A 887 18.53 23.37 -0.66
CA PHE A 887 18.94 23.27 0.74
C PHE A 887 17.94 24.01 1.66
N PRO A 888 17.71 23.52 2.90
CA PRO A 888 16.76 24.14 3.82
C PRO A 888 17.18 25.58 4.21
N PRO A 889 16.21 26.47 4.51
CA PRO A 889 16.50 27.84 4.93
C PRO A 889 17.37 27.88 6.20
N LYS A 890 18.33 28.82 6.24
CA LYS A 890 19.31 28.97 7.34
C LYS A 890 18.81 29.80 8.50
#